data_AF-A0A7C5U7B2-F1
#
_entry.id   AF-A0A7C5U7B2-F1
#
_cell.length_a   1.000
_cell.length_b   1.000
_cell.length_c   1.000
_cell.angle_alpha   90.00
_cell.angle_beta   90.00
_cell.angle_gamma   90.00
#
_symmetry.space_group_name_H-M   'P 1'
#
loop_
_entity.id
_entity.type
_entity.pdbx_description
1 polymer ?
#
loop_
_entity_poly.entity_id
_entity_poly.type
_entity_poly.pdbx_seq_one_letter_code
_entity_poly.pdbx_strand_id
1 'polypeptide(L)'
;MELKIVYKTLCPNCENDITSERLNKGLPCKFCLPAENSKMSFGNLTKIEERNRRVEEIEKLFEKAVKAKMWALQRFWVRRFLENESFALIAPTGSGKTTMQIILCLYAAKFLKKRCLVILPTSLLVSEVSERMKKFAEELELNVIIASYHSMLSAKEKKEELEKMNSADIIITTHLSVMKREEINKQEIDLVFVDDVDSFLRRSKAIRYVLRMVKLPSKIKSIVEDVFERNIDIKNALLEISKLKENYDIKSQLIVSGATQKARRTKSIAILNSIYGFSIGLKPEFGRNIVDCFIESRNIKESVLNLVKNLGTGGLIFVPMDKGSEFAEELENFLVENGIKVKAFLKPDKKAFEAFKNGELDVLIGMVTTRSPLVRGIDLPARIKYAIFAGVPKFIVRIKIEEFHPTKWLMLLNNIQQAIRDEYKKEYEHLVANLIKIKTLKSEELEEVRKALIENRTLEGFLEFVRKVALNGMEFFKKILKDENVLRAIKESPTISFSDKEEEYTFLIPDTVAYIQASGRTSRLYVGGVTKGLSIIIVDEEKAFNSLKKEVEYFEEIDWKKFDEIDIKKIVEEINEDRRKVLLAMEGKLKVEETKIALKTRLFIVESPTKVKTIARFFGRPSKKKYQDLEVNEVFGANSLLMIAASKGHITDLSLKEGLFGVDINDNFIPYFKPIKRCAACGREVEEEEEVCVCGSKKFIDSKPRIESLRKLASLVDEVIIGTDPDSEGEKIAFDLYLLLKPLNKNIKRARFHEVTKKEVQKVLENLEDFDLNLVKAQIVRRVEDRWIGFSISPVLWKVFRNNRLSAGRVQTPVLGWVVDRTKKLKEKEELIILKLENGLELSFRANIGTYKKIVKNGFVEIKDLQIYEEELNPYPPFTTDTLISSLTTSLKIDANEAMQIAQKLFENGLITYHRTSSTTVSTVGINIAKEYISSNFGEEFFKGRKWEAEGAHECIRPTRAIDLQKLKNLIGLKILRFPSPLTEKELRAYDIIFKRFIASQMKPAKVEKIKFKLIAGEEEKEFEFINKILDKGFTKVFKIQEKNISGLKEGKVQFLEINKKIVPKFYPYNYSEIVSMMREKGIGRPSTY
;
A
#
# COMPACT_ATOMS: atom_id res chain seq x y z
N MET A 1 -2.87 25.89 25.10
CA MET A 1 -1.79 25.16 24.40
C MET A 1 -0.58 26.08 24.32
N GLU A 2 0.35 26.00 25.27
CA GLU A 2 1.44 26.98 25.41
C GLU A 2 2.80 26.32 25.25
N LEU A 3 3.18 26.00 24.01
CA LEU A 3 4.59 25.74 23.70
C LEU A 3 5.10 26.90 22.84
N LYS A 4 6.01 27.71 23.39
CA LYS A 4 6.57 28.88 22.71
C LYS A 4 7.70 28.44 21.78
N ILE A 5 7.43 28.40 20.48
CA ILE A 5 8.41 28.09 19.42
C ILE A 5 8.42 29.27 18.45
N VAL A 6 9.58 29.60 17.90
CA VAL A 6 9.70 30.51 16.74
C VAL A 6 10.09 29.71 15.51
N TYR A 7 9.28 29.81 14.45
CA TYR A 7 9.59 29.26 13.13
C TYR A 7 10.16 30.36 12.25
N LYS A 8 11.43 30.22 11.87
CA LYS A 8 12.18 31.12 11.00
C LYS A 8 11.64 31.06 9.58
N THR A 9 11.56 32.23 8.93
CA THR A 9 11.22 32.37 7.50
C THR A 9 9.93 31.65 7.03
N LEU A 10 9.00 31.42 7.97
CA LEU A 10 7.88 30.49 7.78
C LEU A 10 6.50 31.12 8.03
N CYS A 11 6.37 32.44 8.09
CA CYS A 11 5.06 33.09 8.00
C CYS A 11 4.36 32.69 6.69
N PRO A 12 3.13 32.14 6.71
CA PRO A 12 2.44 31.68 5.51
C PRO A 12 2.01 32.82 4.56
N ASN A 13 2.22 34.08 4.96
CA ASN A 13 1.80 35.24 4.19
C ASN A 13 2.96 36.04 3.58
N CYS A 14 4.03 36.29 4.35
CA CYS A 14 5.16 37.14 3.95
C CYS A 14 6.54 36.52 4.18
N GLU A 15 6.61 35.25 4.59
CA GLU A 15 7.88 34.54 4.85
C GLU A 15 8.79 35.16 5.94
N ASN A 16 8.28 36.02 6.82
CA ASN A 16 8.99 36.43 8.03
C ASN A 16 8.93 35.35 9.13
N ASP A 17 9.69 35.56 10.20
CA ASP A 17 9.62 34.73 11.41
C ASP A 17 8.21 34.76 12.03
N ILE A 18 7.76 33.61 12.55
CA ILE A 18 6.43 33.45 13.12
C ILE A 18 6.42 32.56 14.36
N THR A 19 5.63 32.94 15.36
CA THR A 19 5.50 32.17 16.61
C THR A 19 4.47 31.06 16.48
N SER A 20 4.69 29.95 17.19
CA SER A 20 3.75 28.84 17.32
C SER A 20 2.38 29.29 17.84
N GLU A 21 2.32 30.27 18.75
CA GLU A 21 1.07 30.81 19.28
C GLU A 21 0.19 31.39 18.17
N ARG A 22 0.78 32.19 17.28
CA ARG A 22 0.04 32.81 16.16
C ARG A 22 -0.37 31.77 15.12
N LEU A 23 0.52 30.85 14.78
CA LEU A 23 0.18 29.70 13.92
C LEU A 23 -0.96 28.87 14.52
N ASN A 24 -0.94 28.63 15.83
CA ASN A 24 -1.99 27.89 16.52
C ASN A 24 -3.33 28.63 16.52
N LYS A 25 -3.33 29.97 16.51
CA LYS A 25 -4.55 30.78 16.31
C LYS A 25 -4.98 30.84 14.83
N GLY A 26 -4.19 30.31 13.90
CA GLY A 26 -4.43 30.39 12.46
C GLY A 26 -4.10 31.76 11.86
N LEU A 27 -3.21 32.53 12.50
CA LEU A 27 -2.87 33.89 12.11
C LEU A 27 -1.47 33.95 11.44
N PRO A 28 -1.23 34.91 10.52
CA PRO A 28 0.12 35.20 10.01
C PRO A 28 0.96 35.94 11.07
N CYS A 29 2.21 36.31 10.77
CA CYS A 29 3.07 37.03 11.71
C CYS A 29 2.53 38.43 12.08
N LYS A 30 3.08 39.05 13.15
CA LYS A 30 2.65 40.38 13.61
C LYS A 30 2.85 41.47 12.56
N PHE A 31 3.84 41.34 11.68
CA PHE A 31 4.07 42.28 10.59
C PHE A 31 2.91 42.28 9.57
N CYS A 32 2.37 41.11 9.23
CA CYS A 32 1.22 41.01 8.32
C CYS A 32 -0.10 41.41 8.96
N LEU A 33 -0.24 41.13 10.27
CA LEU A 33 -1.49 41.30 11.00
C LEU A 33 -1.18 41.76 12.43
N PRO A 34 -0.98 43.06 12.67
CA PRO A 34 -0.58 43.59 13.97
C PRO A 34 -1.56 43.25 15.09
N ALA A 35 -2.87 43.34 14.81
CA ALA A 35 -3.96 43.00 15.73
C ALA A 35 -4.93 41.99 15.09
N GLU A 36 -5.55 41.12 15.89
CA GLU A 36 -6.42 40.03 15.38
C GLU A 36 -7.61 40.55 14.54
N ASN A 37 -8.09 41.77 14.82
CA ASN A 37 -9.21 42.41 14.12
C ASN A 37 -8.79 43.25 12.90
N SER A 38 -7.49 43.35 12.60
CA SER A 38 -7.01 44.12 11.44
C SER A 38 -7.29 43.38 10.13
N LYS A 39 -7.39 44.10 9.01
CA LYS A 39 -7.50 43.48 7.67
C LYS A 39 -6.11 43.24 7.08
N MET A 40 -5.88 42.05 6.52
CA MET A 40 -4.67 41.80 5.75
C MET A 40 -4.74 42.52 4.40
N SER A 41 -3.63 43.11 3.97
CA SER A 41 -3.57 43.92 2.73
C SER A 41 -2.77 43.27 1.60
N PHE A 42 -1.94 42.26 1.88
CA PHE A 42 -1.07 41.63 0.88
C PHE A 42 -0.69 40.19 1.27
N GLY A 43 -0.08 39.46 0.33
CA GLY A 43 0.55 38.15 0.56
C GLY A 43 -0.28 36.95 0.09
N ASN A 44 0.18 35.75 0.42
CA ASN A 44 -0.44 34.51 -0.06
C ASN A 44 -1.82 34.24 0.57
N LEU A 45 -2.04 34.63 1.83
CA LEU A 45 -3.33 34.40 2.48
C LEU A 45 -4.43 35.27 1.86
N THR A 46 -4.13 36.52 1.48
CA THR A 46 -5.08 37.38 0.76
C THR A 46 -5.46 36.81 -0.62
N LYS A 47 -4.54 36.13 -1.31
CA LYS A 47 -4.86 35.45 -2.59
C LYS A 47 -5.83 34.29 -2.38
N ILE A 48 -5.66 33.54 -1.28
CA ILE A 48 -6.56 32.44 -0.90
C ILE A 48 -7.94 32.96 -0.52
N GLU A 49 -8.02 34.09 0.19
CA GLU A 49 -9.28 34.75 0.54
C GLU A 49 -10.05 35.19 -0.72
N GLU A 50 -9.38 35.86 -1.65
CA GLU A 50 -9.97 36.26 -2.95
C GLU A 50 -10.42 35.04 -3.77
N ARG A 51 -9.61 33.97 -3.80
CA ARG A 51 -10.01 32.70 -4.44
C ARG A 51 -11.27 32.13 -3.80
N ASN A 52 -11.35 32.10 -2.47
CA ASN A 52 -12.52 31.57 -1.76
C ASN A 52 -13.77 32.44 -2.03
N ARG A 53 -13.62 33.76 -2.14
CA ARG A 53 -14.72 34.64 -2.58
C ARG A 53 -15.22 34.27 -3.98
N ARG A 54 -14.32 33.99 -4.93
CA ARG A 54 -14.69 33.51 -6.27
C ARG A 54 -15.33 32.13 -6.28
N VAL A 55 -14.97 31.25 -5.34
CA VAL A 55 -15.67 29.97 -5.15
C VAL A 55 -17.12 30.23 -4.77
N GLU A 56 -17.40 31.19 -3.87
CA GLU A 56 -18.76 31.58 -3.50
C GLU A 56 -19.53 32.23 -4.67
N GLU A 57 -18.87 33.02 -5.51
CA GLU A 57 -19.46 33.56 -6.73
C GLU A 57 -19.91 32.43 -7.68
N ILE A 58 -19.06 31.41 -7.88
CA ILE A 58 -19.39 30.24 -8.70
C ILE A 58 -20.47 29.38 -8.04
N GLU A 59 -20.47 29.25 -6.71
CA GLU A 59 -21.53 28.57 -5.96
C GLU A 59 -22.89 29.21 -6.21
N LYS A 60 -22.98 30.54 -6.20
CA LYS A 60 -24.23 31.26 -6.51
C LYS A 60 -24.72 31.01 -7.93
N LEU A 61 -23.81 30.96 -8.92
CA LEU A 61 -24.18 30.61 -10.30
C LEU A 61 -24.66 29.16 -10.39
N PHE A 62 -23.97 28.25 -9.71
CA PHE A 62 -24.35 26.85 -9.65
C PHE A 62 -25.73 26.66 -9.01
N GLU A 63 -25.99 27.31 -7.87
CA GLU A 63 -27.28 27.28 -7.17
C GLU A 63 -28.41 27.82 -8.06
N LYS A 64 -28.17 28.89 -8.82
CA LYS A 64 -29.17 29.44 -9.75
C LYS A 64 -29.53 28.47 -10.87
N ALA A 65 -28.52 27.83 -11.48
CA ALA A 65 -28.71 26.93 -12.64
C ALA A 65 -29.20 25.52 -12.24
N VAL A 66 -28.72 24.99 -11.10
CA VAL A 66 -28.97 23.60 -10.68
C VAL A 66 -30.04 23.51 -9.59
N LYS A 67 -30.38 24.63 -8.93
CA LYS A 67 -31.29 24.70 -7.76
C LYS A 67 -30.83 23.87 -6.56
N ALA A 68 -29.51 23.66 -6.44
CA ALA A 68 -28.87 22.97 -5.32
C ALA A 68 -27.48 23.55 -5.04
N LYS A 69 -26.97 23.37 -3.82
CA LYS A 69 -25.60 23.75 -3.46
C LYS A 69 -24.57 22.81 -4.07
N MET A 70 -23.38 23.32 -4.34
CA MET A 70 -22.24 22.48 -4.71
C MET A 70 -21.87 21.57 -3.54
N TRP A 71 -21.31 20.39 -3.86
CA TRP A 71 -20.72 19.52 -2.85
C TRP A 71 -19.26 19.90 -2.59
N ALA A 72 -18.68 19.34 -1.53
CA ALA A 72 -17.30 19.59 -1.17
C ALA A 72 -16.32 19.22 -2.30
N LEU A 73 -16.58 18.12 -3.01
CA LEU A 73 -15.80 17.70 -4.18
C LEU A 73 -15.90 18.69 -5.36
N GLN A 74 -17.08 19.27 -5.60
CA GLN A 74 -17.27 20.27 -6.65
C GLN A 74 -16.57 21.59 -6.29
N ARG A 75 -16.69 22.05 -5.03
CA ARG A 75 -15.91 23.19 -4.51
C ARG A 75 -14.41 22.95 -4.64
N PHE A 76 -13.93 21.74 -4.36
CA PHE A 76 -12.54 21.37 -4.55
C PHE A 76 -12.10 21.52 -6.02
N TRP A 77 -12.92 21.08 -6.98
CA TRP A 77 -12.63 21.31 -8.40
C TRP A 77 -12.61 22.79 -8.76
N VAL A 78 -13.52 23.59 -8.21
CA VAL A 78 -13.55 25.05 -8.41
C VAL A 78 -12.27 25.70 -7.85
N ARG A 79 -11.85 25.35 -6.63
CA ARG A 79 -10.59 25.84 -6.04
C ARG A 79 -9.40 25.55 -6.94
N ARG A 80 -9.27 24.32 -7.46
CA ARG A 80 -8.20 23.94 -8.39
C ARG A 80 -8.27 24.69 -9.72
N PHE A 81 -9.47 24.84 -10.26
CA PHE A 81 -9.71 25.60 -11.49
C PHE A 81 -9.22 27.06 -11.34
N LEU A 82 -9.54 27.71 -10.22
CA LEU A 82 -9.12 29.08 -9.94
C LEU A 82 -7.61 29.22 -9.65
N GLU A 83 -6.95 28.15 -9.20
CA GLU A 83 -5.48 28.05 -9.06
C GLU A 83 -4.76 27.80 -10.39
N ASN A 84 -5.47 27.92 -11.52
CA ASN A 84 -5.00 27.57 -12.87
C ASN A 84 -4.48 26.12 -12.98
N GLU A 85 -4.94 25.21 -12.14
CA GLU A 85 -4.50 23.82 -12.20
C GLU A 85 -5.16 23.07 -13.36
N SER A 86 -4.37 22.19 -13.98
CA SER A 86 -4.87 21.09 -14.81
C SER A 86 -4.99 19.82 -13.98
N PHE A 87 -6.10 19.09 -14.11
CA PHE A 87 -6.38 17.93 -13.27
C PHE A 87 -7.47 17.02 -13.85
N ALA A 88 -7.59 15.82 -13.28
CA ALA A 88 -8.68 14.91 -13.58
C ALA A 88 -9.85 15.09 -12.58
N LEU A 89 -11.09 15.08 -13.05
CA LEU A 89 -12.31 15.05 -12.25
C LEU A 89 -12.55 13.64 -11.69
N ILE A 90 -11.79 13.32 -10.63
CA ILE A 90 -11.88 12.05 -9.90
C ILE A 90 -13.15 12.06 -9.06
N ALA A 91 -14.13 11.25 -9.47
CA ALA A 91 -15.43 11.17 -8.81
C ALA A 91 -16.20 9.93 -9.27
N PRO A 92 -17.21 9.50 -8.47
CA PRO A 92 -18.24 8.57 -8.93
C PRO A 92 -19.05 9.09 -10.12
N THR A 93 -19.77 8.19 -10.77
CA THR A 93 -20.85 8.53 -11.70
C THR A 93 -21.98 9.25 -10.96
N GLY A 94 -22.71 10.13 -11.66
CA GLY A 94 -23.77 10.93 -11.04
C GLY A 94 -23.30 12.09 -10.16
N SER A 95 -22.00 12.39 -10.10
CA SER A 95 -21.44 13.50 -9.30
C SER A 95 -21.58 14.90 -9.92
N GLY A 96 -22.28 15.01 -11.05
CA GLY A 96 -22.45 16.28 -11.77
C GLY A 96 -21.19 16.77 -12.50
N LYS A 97 -20.29 15.87 -12.95
CA LYS A 97 -19.05 16.27 -13.67
C LYS A 97 -19.34 17.16 -14.87
N THR A 98 -20.23 16.72 -15.76
CA THR A 98 -20.61 17.46 -16.97
C THR A 98 -21.25 18.80 -16.61
N THR A 99 -22.13 18.83 -15.61
CA THR A 99 -22.72 20.07 -15.08
C THR A 99 -21.65 21.03 -14.57
N MET A 100 -20.68 20.55 -13.81
CA MET A 100 -19.57 21.38 -13.32
C MET A 100 -18.71 21.90 -14.46
N GLN A 101 -18.38 21.07 -15.46
CA GLN A 101 -17.66 21.50 -16.65
C GLN A 101 -18.40 22.63 -17.37
N ILE A 102 -19.72 22.53 -17.52
CA ILE A 102 -20.54 23.58 -18.14
C ILE A 102 -20.45 24.90 -17.35
N ILE A 103 -20.69 24.86 -16.05
CA ILE A 103 -20.65 26.07 -15.19
C ILE A 103 -19.25 26.70 -15.19
N LEU A 104 -18.19 25.90 -15.10
CA LEU A 104 -16.81 26.39 -15.18
C LEU A 104 -16.49 27.00 -16.55
N CYS A 105 -16.96 26.40 -17.65
CA CYS A 105 -16.82 26.95 -19.00
C CYS A 105 -17.48 28.32 -19.12
N LEU A 106 -18.74 28.43 -18.70
CA LEU A 106 -19.49 29.69 -18.75
C LEU A 106 -18.81 30.76 -17.90
N TYR A 107 -18.36 30.40 -16.70
CA TYR A 107 -17.64 31.33 -15.83
C TYR A 107 -16.30 31.77 -16.45
N ALA A 108 -15.52 30.83 -16.99
CA ALA A 108 -14.25 31.09 -17.64
C ALA A 108 -14.39 32.03 -18.84
N ALA A 109 -15.37 31.78 -19.70
CA ALA A 109 -15.68 32.60 -20.86
C ALA A 109 -16.10 34.02 -20.43
N LYS A 110 -17.08 34.14 -19.53
CA LYS A 110 -17.65 35.44 -19.17
C LYS A 110 -16.72 36.30 -18.33
N PHE A 111 -16.23 35.76 -17.22
CA PHE A 111 -15.56 36.52 -16.16
C PHE A 111 -14.04 36.48 -16.27
N LEU A 112 -13.47 35.37 -16.76
CA LEU A 112 -12.02 35.24 -16.94
C LEU A 112 -11.56 35.53 -18.38
N LYS A 113 -12.50 35.76 -19.31
CA LYS A 113 -12.22 35.99 -20.74
C LYS A 113 -11.34 34.91 -21.37
N LYS A 114 -11.52 33.66 -20.92
CA LYS A 114 -10.81 32.49 -21.43
C LYS A 114 -11.62 31.83 -22.54
N ARG A 115 -10.98 31.53 -23.65
CA ARG A 115 -11.59 30.76 -24.74
C ARG A 115 -11.53 29.27 -24.44
N CYS A 116 -12.69 28.61 -24.52
CA CYS A 116 -12.87 27.24 -24.05
C CYS A 116 -13.12 26.25 -25.19
N LEU A 117 -12.56 25.04 -25.07
CA LEU A 117 -12.87 23.89 -25.92
C LEU A 117 -13.43 22.75 -25.08
N VAL A 118 -14.62 22.28 -25.43
CA VAL A 118 -15.28 21.11 -24.82
C VAL A 118 -15.25 19.95 -25.82
N ILE A 119 -14.59 18.86 -25.43
CA ILE A 119 -14.43 17.66 -26.24
C ILE A 119 -15.29 16.52 -25.68
N LEU A 120 -16.22 16.05 -26.50
CA LEU A 120 -17.15 14.98 -26.18
C LEU A 120 -16.91 13.74 -27.08
N PRO A 121 -17.30 12.53 -26.65
CA PRO A 121 -16.99 11.31 -27.41
C PRO A 121 -17.93 11.09 -28.60
N THR A 122 -19.17 11.58 -28.55
CA THR A 122 -20.21 11.33 -29.56
C THR A 122 -20.90 12.63 -29.98
N SER A 123 -21.42 12.65 -31.22
CA SER A 123 -22.22 13.77 -31.73
C SER A 123 -23.48 14.04 -30.92
N LEU A 124 -24.09 13.00 -30.34
CA LEU A 124 -25.28 13.12 -29.49
C LEU A 124 -24.97 13.92 -28.22
N LEU A 125 -23.89 13.56 -27.53
CA LEU A 125 -23.47 14.29 -26.33
C LEU A 125 -23.10 15.75 -26.64
N VAL A 126 -22.51 16.03 -27.83
CA VAL A 126 -22.29 17.42 -28.26
C VAL A 126 -23.60 18.20 -28.34
N SER A 127 -24.65 17.62 -28.91
CA SER A 127 -25.97 18.24 -28.96
C SER A 127 -26.51 18.50 -27.56
N GLU A 128 -26.58 17.46 -26.72
CA GLU A 128 -27.14 17.53 -25.36
C GLU A 128 -26.41 18.56 -24.48
N VAL A 129 -25.07 18.55 -24.50
CA VAL A 129 -24.26 19.49 -23.72
C VAL A 129 -24.37 20.91 -24.28
N SER A 130 -24.43 21.09 -25.60
CA SER A 130 -24.60 22.40 -26.25
C SER A 130 -25.94 23.04 -25.88
N GLU A 131 -27.04 22.30 -26.02
CA GLU A 131 -28.38 22.74 -25.62
C GLU A 131 -28.45 23.09 -24.14
N ARG A 132 -27.92 22.21 -23.28
CA ARG A 132 -27.89 22.47 -21.83
C ARG A 132 -27.04 23.68 -21.47
N MET A 133 -25.90 23.88 -22.13
CA MET A 133 -25.03 25.03 -21.90
C MET A 133 -25.68 26.34 -22.35
N LYS A 134 -26.36 26.35 -23.51
CA LYS A 134 -27.12 27.52 -23.99
C LYS A 134 -28.24 27.88 -23.02
N LYS A 135 -29.02 26.89 -22.56
CA LYS A 135 -30.06 27.07 -21.54
C LYS A 135 -29.50 27.68 -20.26
N PHE A 136 -28.39 27.15 -19.73
CA PHE A 136 -27.76 27.72 -18.53
C PHE A 136 -27.19 29.12 -18.77
N ALA A 137 -26.66 29.42 -19.96
CA ALA A 137 -26.20 30.76 -20.30
C ALA A 137 -27.37 31.77 -20.27
N GLU A 138 -28.53 31.39 -20.81
CA GLU A 138 -29.76 32.19 -20.78
C GLU A 138 -30.29 32.38 -19.34
N GLU A 139 -30.47 31.29 -18.58
CA GLU A 139 -30.96 31.32 -17.19
C GLU A 139 -30.06 32.12 -16.24
N LEU A 140 -28.75 32.16 -16.52
CA LEU A 140 -27.76 32.90 -15.74
C LEU A 140 -27.50 34.32 -16.29
N GLU A 141 -28.19 34.72 -17.37
CA GLU A 141 -28.03 36.01 -18.05
C GLU A 141 -26.57 36.28 -18.50
N LEU A 142 -25.87 35.21 -18.92
CA LEU A 142 -24.48 35.27 -19.34
C LEU A 142 -24.42 35.45 -20.86
N ASN A 143 -24.14 36.66 -21.31
CA ASN A 143 -23.84 36.91 -22.73
C ASN A 143 -22.48 36.28 -23.10
N VAL A 144 -22.50 35.09 -23.70
CA VAL A 144 -21.36 34.31 -24.20
C VAL A 144 -21.67 33.70 -25.57
N ILE A 145 -20.69 33.67 -26.47
CA ILE A 145 -20.85 33.14 -27.83
C ILE A 145 -20.45 31.66 -27.83
N ILE A 146 -21.45 30.78 -27.93
CA ILE A 146 -21.25 29.31 -27.98
C ILE A 146 -21.36 28.83 -29.43
N ALA A 147 -20.34 28.14 -29.91
CA ALA A 147 -20.35 27.42 -31.19
C ALA A 147 -20.23 25.91 -30.96
N SER A 148 -21.03 25.11 -31.68
CA SER A 148 -21.04 23.65 -31.55
C SER A 148 -21.02 22.94 -32.90
N TYR A 149 -20.14 21.95 -33.06
CA TYR A 149 -20.02 21.20 -34.32
C TYR A 149 -20.09 19.69 -34.10
N HIS A 150 -21.07 19.05 -34.74
CA HIS A 150 -21.27 17.60 -34.74
C HIS A 150 -21.90 17.10 -36.04
N SER A 151 -21.86 15.78 -36.26
CA SER A 151 -22.29 15.18 -37.53
C SER A 151 -23.79 15.30 -37.82
N MET A 152 -24.62 15.52 -36.78
CA MET A 152 -26.09 15.56 -36.88
C MET A 152 -26.62 16.90 -37.41
N LEU A 153 -25.81 17.96 -37.43
CA LEU A 153 -26.19 19.25 -38.03
C LEU A 153 -26.39 19.13 -39.54
N SER A 154 -27.33 19.90 -40.08
CA SER A 154 -27.51 20.08 -41.53
C SER A 154 -26.29 20.76 -42.17
N ALA A 155 -26.19 20.72 -43.51
CA ALA A 155 -25.06 21.35 -44.22
C ALA A 155 -25.00 22.87 -44.00
N LYS A 156 -26.17 23.53 -43.89
CA LYS A 156 -26.29 24.96 -43.62
C LYS A 156 -25.82 25.30 -42.19
N GLU A 157 -26.35 24.61 -41.19
CA GLU A 157 -25.98 24.82 -39.78
C GLU A 157 -24.49 24.53 -39.55
N LYS A 158 -23.93 23.51 -40.21
CA LYS A 158 -22.48 23.23 -40.15
C LYS A 158 -21.66 24.42 -40.63
N LYS A 159 -22.06 25.08 -41.71
CA LYS A 159 -21.35 26.25 -42.25
C LYS A 159 -21.45 27.44 -41.30
N GLU A 160 -22.65 27.72 -40.80
CA GLU A 160 -22.91 28.82 -39.85
C GLU A 160 -22.13 28.64 -38.53
N GLU A 161 -22.16 27.43 -37.95
CA GLU A 161 -21.43 27.13 -36.72
C GLU A 161 -19.90 27.21 -36.91
N LEU A 162 -19.38 26.82 -38.09
CA LEU A 162 -17.95 26.95 -38.41
C LEU A 162 -17.53 28.42 -38.58
N GLU A 163 -18.33 29.25 -39.27
CA GLU A 163 -18.08 30.68 -39.41
C GLU A 163 -18.10 31.39 -38.05
N LYS A 164 -19.01 30.98 -37.17
CA LYS A 164 -19.12 31.47 -35.78
C LYS A 164 -17.91 31.11 -34.92
N MET A 165 -17.14 30.08 -35.27
CA MET A 165 -16.08 29.59 -34.38
C MET A 165 -15.04 30.66 -34.06
N ASN A 166 -14.66 31.51 -35.01
CA ASN A 166 -13.60 32.51 -34.81
C ASN A 166 -13.93 33.53 -33.70
N SER A 167 -15.21 33.89 -33.56
CA SER A 167 -15.72 34.80 -32.52
C SER A 167 -16.29 34.07 -31.31
N ALA A 168 -16.32 32.74 -31.30
CA ALA A 168 -16.88 31.95 -30.20
C ALA A 168 -15.97 31.97 -28.97
N ASP A 169 -16.58 32.26 -27.81
CA ASP A 169 -15.94 32.11 -26.50
C ASP A 169 -15.81 30.63 -26.11
N ILE A 170 -16.78 29.81 -26.53
CA ILE A 170 -16.85 28.37 -26.22
C ILE A 170 -17.09 27.57 -27.49
N ILE A 171 -16.22 26.58 -27.74
CA ILE A 171 -16.33 25.64 -28.85
C ILE A 171 -16.64 24.25 -28.29
N ILE A 172 -17.73 23.62 -28.75
CA ILE A 172 -18.16 22.28 -28.32
C ILE A 172 -18.11 21.33 -29.51
N THR A 173 -17.32 20.26 -29.42
CA THR A 173 -17.20 19.33 -30.54
C THR A 173 -16.73 17.93 -30.12
N THR A 174 -16.54 17.04 -31.10
CA THR A 174 -15.99 15.71 -30.88
C THR A 174 -14.48 15.68 -31.13
N HIS A 175 -13.78 14.75 -30.49
CA HIS A 175 -12.36 14.51 -30.73
C HIS A 175 -12.04 14.14 -32.20
N LEU A 176 -13.01 13.56 -32.93
CA LEU A 176 -12.87 13.28 -34.37
C LEU A 176 -12.91 14.56 -35.22
N SER A 177 -13.79 15.49 -34.88
CA SER A 177 -13.92 16.78 -35.58
C SER A 177 -12.65 17.60 -35.44
N VAL A 178 -12.05 17.65 -34.24
CA VAL A 178 -10.75 18.30 -33.99
C VAL A 178 -9.65 17.75 -34.90
N MET A 179 -9.68 16.45 -35.23
CA MET A 179 -8.67 15.86 -36.11
C MET A 179 -8.92 16.10 -37.61
N LYS A 180 -10.19 16.29 -38.01
CA LYS A 180 -10.60 16.28 -39.42
C LYS A 180 -10.91 17.67 -40.00
N ARG A 181 -11.12 18.68 -39.16
CA ARG A 181 -11.52 20.03 -39.57
C ARG A 181 -10.45 21.03 -39.20
N GLU A 182 -9.96 21.72 -40.22
CA GLU A 182 -8.88 22.70 -40.09
C GLU A 182 -9.36 23.98 -39.40
N GLU A 183 -10.61 24.34 -39.65
CA GLU A 183 -11.33 25.45 -39.02
C GLU A 183 -11.41 25.28 -37.50
N ILE A 184 -11.49 24.03 -37.02
CA ILE A 184 -11.49 23.73 -35.58
C ILE A 184 -10.04 23.69 -35.04
N ASN A 185 -9.14 23.02 -35.75
CA ASN A 185 -7.82 22.68 -35.19
C ASN A 185 -6.78 23.81 -35.24
N LYS A 186 -7.09 24.92 -35.93
CA LYS A 186 -6.31 26.17 -35.92
C LYS A 186 -6.67 27.12 -34.77
N GLN A 187 -7.74 26.84 -34.03
CA GLN A 187 -8.21 27.75 -32.98
C GLN A 187 -7.24 27.78 -31.79
N GLU A 188 -7.06 28.96 -31.21
CA GLU A 188 -6.29 29.13 -29.97
C GLU A 188 -7.18 29.03 -28.73
N ILE A 189 -6.81 28.13 -27.81
CA ILE A 189 -7.64 27.76 -26.66
C ILE A 189 -6.87 27.99 -25.35
N ASP A 190 -7.57 28.56 -24.36
CA ASP A 190 -7.04 28.77 -23.00
C ASP A 190 -7.39 27.59 -22.08
N LEU A 191 -8.59 27.02 -22.24
CA LEU A 191 -9.12 25.96 -21.36
C LEU A 191 -9.75 24.82 -22.16
N VAL A 192 -9.33 23.60 -21.90
CA VAL A 192 -9.85 22.39 -22.55
C VAL A 192 -10.53 21.50 -21.52
N PHE A 193 -11.79 21.15 -21.79
CA PHE A 193 -12.54 20.13 -21.07
C PHE A 193 -12.68 18.86 -21.91
N VAL A 194 -12.42 17.70 -21.30
CA VAL A 194 -12.58 16.39 -21.96
C VAL A 194 -13.47 15.51 -21.09
N ASP A 195 -14.70 15.26 -21.56
CA ASP A 195 -15.69 14.54 -20.76
C ASP A 195 -15.49 13.01 -20.79
N ASP A 196 -15.02 12.45 -21.90
CA ASP A 196 -14.61 11.04 -22.01
C ASP A 196 -13.12 10.93 -22.36
N VAL A 197 -12.36 10.59 -21.33
CA VAL A 197 -10.91 10.51 -21.39
C VAL A 197 -10.42 9.23 -22.02
N ASP A 198 -11.15 8.13 -21.89
CA ASP A 198 -10.70 6.85 -22.46
C ASP A 198 -10.72 6.92 -23.99
N SER A 199 -11.76 7.53 -24.56
CA SER A 199 -11.85 7.80 -26.00
C SER A 199 -10.75 8.77 -26.47
N PHE A 200 -10.51 9.85 -25.71
CA PHE A 200 -9.45 10.82 -26.00
C PHE A 200 -8.04 10.21 -25.96
N LEU A 201 -7.72 9.44 -24.92
CA LEU A 201 -6.41 8.82 -24.71
C LEU A 201 -6.08 7.73 -25.73
N ARG A 202 -7.08 7.02 -26.25
CA ARG A 202 -6.89 5.96 -27.26
C ARG A 202 -6.35 6.52 -28.58
N ARG A 203 -6.55 7.81 -28.87
CA ARG A 203 -6.16 8.44 -30.13
C ARG A 203 -5.04 9.45 -29.94
N SER A 204 -3.79 9.00 -30.02
CA SER A 204 -2.59 9.84 -29.87
C SER A 204 -2.56 11.09 -30.76
N LYS A 205 -3.23 11.06 -31.92
CA LYS A 205 -3.37 12.21 -32.84
C LYS A 205 -4.26 13.32 -32.25
N ALA A 206 -5.36 12.99 -31.57
CA ALA A 206 -6.24 13.98 -30.96
C ALA A 206 -5.49 14.81 -29.90
N ILE A 207 -4.68 14.16 -29.07
CA ILE A 207 -3.82 14.83 -28.08
C ILE A 207 -2.85 15.80 -28.75
N ARG A 208 -2.26 15.42 -29.90
CA ARG A 208 -1.34 16.29 -30.66
C ARG A 208 -2.03 17.58 -31.11
N TYR A 209 -3.25 17.50 -31.66
CA TYR A 209 -4.00 18.69 -32.08
C TYR A 209 -4.36 19.57 -30.88
N VAL A 210 -4.83 18.98 -29.78
CA VAL A 210 -5.11 19.74 -28.56
C VAL A 210 -3.87 20.46 -28.05
N LEU A 211 -2.71 19.81 -27.99
CA LEU A 211 -1.45 20.45 -27.57
C LEU A 211 -1.02 21.61 -28.49
N ARG A 212 -1.43 21.62 -29.77
CA ARG A 212 -1.18 22.74 -30.71
C ARG A 212 -2.13 23.90 -30.51
N MET A 213 -3.40 23.58 -30.27
CA MET A 213 -4.48 24.56 -30.07
C MET A 213 -4.31 25.30 -28.75
N VAL A 214 -3.80 24.63 -27.72
CA VAL A 214 -3.65 25.23 -26.40
C VAL A 214 -2.53 26.28 -26.40
N LYS A 215 -2.79 27.45 -25.79
CA LYS A 215 -1.78 28.50 -25.62
C LYS A 215 -0.69 28.04 -24.65
N LEU A 216 0.48 27.73 -25.20
CA LEU A 216 1.68 27.35 -24.47
C LEU A 216 2.78 28.41 -24.70
N PRO A 217 3.72 28.59 -23.75
CA PRO A 217 4.92 29.40 -23.98
C PRO A 217 5.65 28.94 -25.26
N SER A 218 6.13 29.89 -26.07
CA SER A 218 6.70 29.61 -27.40
C SER A 218 7.78 28.53 -27.40
N LYS A 219 8.69 28.54 -26.41
CA LYS A 219 9.73 27.51 -26.23
C LYS A 219 9.15 26.12 -25.92
N ILE A 220 8.07 26.03 -25.15
CA ILE A 220 7.42 24.75 -24.87
C ILE A 220 6.68 24.28 -26.13
N LYS A 221 6.01 25.19 -26.84
CA LYS A 221 5.28 24.90 -28.08
C LYS A 221 6.22 24.35 -29.17
N SER A 222 7.41 24.93 -29.34
CA SER A 222 8.42 24.45 -30.28
C SER A 222 8.92 23.04 -29.93
N ILE A 223 9.21 22.76 -28.66
CA ILE A 223 9.62 21.41 -28.21
C ILE A 223 8.52 20.39 -28.51
N VAL A 224 7.25 20.74 -28.27
CA VAL A 224 6.12 19.86 -28.57
C VAL A 224 6.05 19.56 -30.06
N GLU A 225 6.23 20.56 -30.92
CA GLU A 225 6.24 20.41 -32.38
C GLU A 225 7.42 19.55 -32.85
N ASP A 226 8.62 19.82 -32.36
CA ASP A 226 9.84 19.07 -32.70
C ASP A 226 9.74 17.59 -32.31
N VAL A 227 9.13 17.25 -31.17
CA VAL A 227 8.93 15.85 -30.77
C VAL A 227 7.99 15.11 -31.74
N PHE A 228 7.01 15.82 -32.31
CA PHE A 228 6.05 15.21 -33.24
C PHE A 228 6.48 15.27 -34.71
N GLU A 229 7.37 16.17 -35.09
CA GLU A 229 7.78 16.41 -36.48
C GLU A 229 9.24 16.02 -36.77
N ARG A 230 10.16 16.20 -35.82
CA ARG A 230 11.61 16.01 -36.01
C ARG A 230 12.19 14.79 -35.29
N ASN A 231 11.34 13.91 -34.79
CA ASN A 231 11.69 12.62 -34.19
C ASN A 231 12.78 12.69 -33.08
N ILE A 232 12.75 13.74 -32.26
CA ILE A 232 13.66 13.95 -31.12
C ILE A 232 13.47 12.88 -30.03
N ASP A 233 14.55 12.59 -29.29
CA ASP A 233 14.49 11.77 -28.08
C ASP A 233 13.54 12.37 -27.03
N ILE A 234 12.59 11.56 -26.58
CA ILE A 234 11.54 12.01 -25.67
C ILE A 234 12.08 12.32 -24.27
N LYS A 235 13.15 11.65 -23.81
CA LYS A 235 13.67 11.90 -22.46
C LYS A 235 14.26 13.30 -22.35
N ASN A 236 15.00 13.73 -23.36
CA ASN A 236 15.56 15.09 -23.43
C ASN A 236 14.45 16.15 -23.46
N ALA A 237 13.43 15.97 -24.31
CA ALA A 237 12.29 16.89 -24.38
C ALA A 237 11.54 17.00 -23.04
N LEU A 238 11.34 15.88 -22.34
CA LEU A 238 10.69 15.89 -21.02
C LEU A 238 11.52 16.65 -19.97
N LEU A 239 12.85 16.50 -20.00
CA LEU A 239 13.76 17.22 -19.10
C LEU A 239 13.75 18.72 -19.35
N GLU A 240 13.76 19.14 -20.62
CA GLU A 240 13.71 20.56 -21.00
C GLU A 240 12.37 21.20 -20.61
N ILE A 241 11.24 20.54 -20.90
CA ILE A 241 9.92 21.01 -20.46
C ILE A 241 9.89 21.17 -18.93
N SER A 242 10.47 20.23 -18.18
CA SER A 242 10.53 20.32 -16.73
C SER A 242 11.32 21.53 -16.24
N LYS A 243 12.44 21.87 -16.88
CA LYS A 243 13.25 23.05 -16.53
C LYS A 243 12.55 24.35 -16.90
N LEU A 244 11.92 24.41 -18.08
CA LEU A 244 11.21 25.62 -18.53
C LEU A 244 10.03 25.95 -17.61
N LYS A 245 9.35 24.95 -17.06
CA LYS A 245 8.25 25.15 -16.11
C LYS A 245 8.66 25.81 -14.78
N GLU A 246 9.95 25.87 -14.46
CA GLU A 246 10.44 26.64 -13.30
C GLU A 246 10.42 28.15 -13.58
N ASN A 247 10.51 28.56 -14.85
CA ASN A 247 10.63 29.95 -15.27
C ASN A 247 9.38 30.50 -16.01
N TYR A 248 8.51 29.63 -16.50
CA TYR A 248 7.33 30.01 -17.28
C TYR A 248 6.05 29.47 -16.65
N ASP A 249 5.10 30.37 -16.37
CA ASP A 249 3.77 30.01 -15.91
C ASP A 249 2.87 29.54 -17.06
N ILE A 250 2.33 28.33 -16.97
CA ILE A 250 1.42 27.77 -17.97
C ILE A 250 0.00 28.16 -17.59
N LYS A 251 -0.50 29.24 -18.20
CA LYS A 251 -1.85 29.76 -17.94
C LYS A 251 -2.98 28.91 -18.52
N SER A 252 -2.65 28.07 -19.48
CA SER A 252 -3.62 27.18 -20.11
C SER A 252 -3.93 25.97 -19.25
N GLN A 253 -5.16 25.47 -19.37
CA GLN A 253 -5.67 24.42 -18.52
C GLN A 253 -6.26 23.27 -19.33
N LEU A 254 -6.01 22.05 -18.85
CA LEU A 254 -6.64 20.83 -19.32
C LEU A 254 -7.33 20.14 -18.14
N ILE A 255 -8.64 20.08 -18.19
CA ILE A 255 -9.48 19.41 -17.21
C ILE A 255 -10.16 18.23 -17.88
N VAL A 256 -10.00 17.04 -17.33
CA VAL A 256 -10.45 15.80 -17.96
C VAL A 256 -11.26 14.97 -16.99
N SER A 257 -12.25 14.22 -17.44
CA SER A 257 -12.94 13.25 -16.58
C SER A 257 -11.99 12.14 -16.07
N GLY A 258 -12.31 11.49 -14.96
CA GLY A 258 -11.53 10.32 -14.53
C GLY A 258 -11.54 9.21 -15.61
N ALA A 259 -10.37 8.73 -16.03
CA ALA A 259 -10.26 7.57 -16.93
C ALA A 259 -10.75 6.29 -16.23
N THR A 260 -11.32 5.34 -16.99
CA THR A 260 -11.70 4.01 -16.47
C THR A 260 -10.73 2.92 -16.90
N GLN A 261 -9.95 3.15 -17.96
CA GLN A 261 -9.02 2.19 -18.52
C GLN A 261 -7.56 2.59 -18.34
N LYS A 262 -6.68 1.58 -18.46
CA LYS A 262 -5.24 1.81 -18.44
C LYS A 262 -4.82 2.59 -19.69
N ALA A 263 -4.39 3.83 -19.50
CA ALA A 263 -3.77 4.63 -20.55
C ALA A 263 -2.55 3.90 -21.16
N ARG A 264 -2.47 3.85 -22.50
CA ARG A 264 -1.28 3.36 -23.21
C ARG A 264 -0.12 4.32 -22.95
N ARG A 265 1.12 3.82 -22.89
CA ARG A 265 2.32 4.68 -22.78
C ARG A 265 2.68 5.19 -24.19
N THR A 266 2.12 6.33 -24.58
CA THR A 266 2.40 6.98 -25.88
C THR A 266 3.21 8.26 -25.70
N LYS A 267 3.93 8.70 -26.75
CA LYS A 267 4.68 9.97 -26.74
C LYS A 267 3.80 11.15 -26.34
N SER A 268 2.59 11.25 -26.94
CA SER A 268 1.65 12.34 -26.66
C SER A 268 1.21 12.42 -25.20
N ILE A 269 0.96 11.27 -24.56
CA ILE A 269 0.56 11.23 -23.14
C ILE A 269 1.72 11.61 -22.23
N ALA A 270 2.95 11.20 -22.56
CA ALA A 270 4.13 11.57 -21.79
C ALA A 270 4.37 13.09 -21.81
N ILE A 271 4.26 13.72 -22.98
CA ILE A 271 4.38 15.17 -23.14
C ILE A 271 3.27 15.90 -22.37
N LEU A 272 2.01 15.48 -22.54
CA LEU A 272 0.86 16.06 -21.84
C LEU A 272 1.06 16.01 -20.31
N ASN A 273 1.46 14.85 -19.78
CA ASN A 273 1.73 14.69 -18.36
C ASN A 273 2.90 15.58 -17.88
N SER A 274 3.92 15.82 -18.72
CA SER A 274 5.04 16.71 -18.39
C SER A 274 4.60 18.18 -18.30
N ILE A 275 3.81 18.62 -19.29
CA ILE A 275 3.29 19.99 -19.36
C ILE A 275 2.34 20.27 -18.21
N TYR A 276 1.36 19.39 -17.96
CA TYR A 276 0.30 19.67 -16.98
C TYR A 276 0.50 19.04 -15.60
N GLY A 277 1.50 18.16 -15.44
CA GLY A 277 1.92 17.64 -14.14
C GLY A 277 0.96 16.63 -13.49
N PHE A 278 -0.05 16.11 -14.20
CA PHE A 278 -0.95 15.08 -13.68
C PHE A 278 -0.98 13.86 -14.60
N SER A 279 -1.16 12.66 -14.01
CA SER A 279 -1.26 11.41 -14.75
C SER A 279 -2.72 11.02 -14.96
N ILE A 280 -3.05 10.71 -16.20
CA ILE A 280 -4.38 10.24 -16.57
C ILE A 280 -4.43 8.72 -16.41
N GLY A 281 -4.96 8.25 -15.29
CA GLY A 281 -4.97 6.81 -15.02
C GLY A 281 -5.52 6.45 -13.64
N LEU A 282 -6.83 6.55 -13.47
CA LEU A 282 -7.50 5.85 -12.39
C LEU A 282 -8.13 4.58 -12.94
N LYS A 283 -8.10 3.52 -12.14
CA LYS A 283 -9.22 2.59 -12.07
C LYS A 283 -9.60 2.67 -10.60
N PRO A 284 -10.57 3.51 -10.23
CA PRO A 284 -10.99 3.55 -8.85
C PRO A 284 -11.52 2.16 -8.50
N GLU A 285 -10.90 1.51 -7.51
CA GLU A 285 -11.48 0.31 -6.90
C GLU A 285 -12.28 0.83 -5.72
N PHE A 286 -13.55 1.07 -5.97
CA PHE A 286 -14.49 1.48 -4.94
C PHE A 286 -14.69 0.29 -3.99
N GLY A 287 -14.72 0.54 -2.68
CA GLY A 287 -15.10 -0.51 -1.72
C GLY A 287 -16.49 -1.05 -2.06
N ARG A 288 -16.68 -2.36 -1.91
CA ARG A 288 -17.96 -3.04 -2.06
C ARG A 288 -18.78 -2.88 -0.77
N ASN A 289 -19.99 -2.31 -0.87
CA ASN A 289 -20.97 -2.37 0.21
C ASN A 289 -21.99 -3.46 -0.15
N ILE A 290 -21.54 -4.71 -0.11
CA ILE A 290 -22.31 -5.87 -0.57
C ILE A 290 -22.46 -6.83 0.60
N VAL A 291 -23.67 -7.32 0.81
CA VAL A 291 -23.90 -8.47 1.67
C VAL A 291 -23.64 -9.71 0.82
N ASP A 292 -22.54 -10.42 1.10
CA ASP A 292 -22.18 -11.64 0.39
C ASP A 292 -22.71 -12.85 1.16
N CYS A 293 -23.62 -13.58 0.52
CA CYS A 293 -24.34 -14.71 1.10
C CYS A 293 -24.11 -15.98 0.30
N PHE A 294 -24.39 -17.12 0.92
CA PHE A 294 -24.39 -18.41 0.24
C PHE A 294 -25.56 -19.30 0.68
N ILE A 295 -25.97 -20.19 -0.22
CA ILE A 295 -26.95 -21.25 0.02
C ILE A 295 -26.37 -22.56 -0.52
N GLU A 296 -26.54 -23.65 0.23
CA GLU A 296 -26.13 -24.99 -0.21
C GLU A 296 -27.32 -25.65 -0.91
N SER A 297 -27.18 -25.95 -2.20
CA SER A 297 -28.25 -26.61 -2.96
C SER A 297 -27.71 -27.32 -4.20
N ARG A 298 -28.19 -28.55 -4.40
CA ARG A 298 -27.91 -29.33 -5.62
C ARG A 298 -28.88 -28.99 -6.76
N ASN A 299 -30.08 -28.49 -6.46
CA ASN A 299 -31.05 -28.06 -7.48
C ASN A 299 -30.92 -26.57 -7.77
N ILE A 300 -29.98 -26.23 -8.66
CA ILE A 300 -29.62 -24.84 -8.97
C ILE A 300 -30.80 -24.10 -9.62
N LYS A 301 -31.49 -24.70 -10.59
CA LYS A 301 -32.57 -24.03 -11.35
C LYS A 301 -33.71 -23.58 -10.42
N GLU A 302 -34.16 -24.48 -9.54
CA GLU A 302 -35.22 -24.21 -8.57
C GLU A 302 -34.78 -23.19 -7.51
N SER A 303 -33.53 -23.27 -7.06
CA SER A 303 -32.97 -22.31 -6.10
C SER A 303 -32.88 -20.90 -6.69
N VAL A 304 -32.47 -20.77 -7.95
CA VAL A 304 -32.48 -19.48 -8.67
C VAL A 304 -33.90 -18.93 -8.76
N LEU A 305 -34.89 -19.76 -9.11
CA LEU A 305 -36.30 -19.34 -9.20
C LEU A 305 -36.82 -18.79 -7.86
N ASN A 306 -36.58 -19.50 -6.76
CA ASN A 306 -37.00 -19.08 -5.41
C ASN A 306 -36.34 -17.77 -5.00
N LEU A 307 -35.04 -17.61 -5.26
CA LEU A 307 -34.32 -16.37 -4.97
C LEU A 307 -34.87 -15.20 -5.79
N VAL A 308 -35.11 -15.37 -7.09
CA VAL A 308 -35.63 -14.27 -7.94
C VAL A 308 -37.05 -13.88 -7.50
N LYS A 309 -37.91 -14.83 -7.15
CA LYS A 309 -39.25 -14.56 -6.60
C LYS A 309 -39.21 -13.75 -5.31
N ASN A 310 -38.27 -14.06 -4.42
CA ASN A 310 -38.12 -13.36 -3.13
C ASN A 310 -37.47 -11.97 -3.26
N LEU A 311 -36.53 -11.79 -4.18
CA LEU A 311 -35.74 -10.56 -4.33
C LEU A 311 -36.38 -9.54 -5.28
N GLY A 312 -37.29 -9.98 -6.16
CA GLY A 312 -37.96 -9.14 -7.14
C GLY A 312 -37.06 -8.74 -8.31
N THR A 313 -37.22 -7.52 -8.83
CA THR A 313 -36.62 -7.10 -10.11
C THR A 313 -35.24 -6.45 -9.95
N GLY A 314 -34.47 -6.38 -11.05
CA GLY A 314 -33.15 -5.76 -11.10
C GLY A 314 -32.00 -6.72 -10.78
N GLY A 315 -32.19 -8.02 -11.01
CA GLY A 315 -31.18 -9.04 -10.73
C GLY A 315 -30.23 -9.33 -11.90
N LEU A 316 -29.02 -9.76 -11.57
CA LEU A 316 -28.09 -10.38 -12.53
C LEU A 316 -27.82 -11.83 -12.12
N ILE A 317 -28.06 -12.77 -13.02
CA ILE A 317 -27.79 -14.18 -12.82
C ILE A 317 -26.52 -14.55 -13.57
N PHE A 318 -25.66 -15.28 -12.90
CA PHE A 318 -24.28 -15.47 -13.27
C PHE A 318 -23.97 -16.96 -13.32
N VAL A 319 -23.76 -17.49 -14.53
CA VAL A 319 -23.48 -18.91 -14.77
C VAL A 319 -21.96 -19.15 -14.81
N PRO A 320 -21.42 -20.04 -13.97
CA PRO A 320 -20.02 -20.46 -13.99
C PRO A 320 -19.57 -20.99 -15.36
N MET A 321 -18.28 -20.83 -15.70
CA MET A 321 -17.79 -21.21 -17.03
C MET A 321 -17.86 -22.73 -17.29
N ASP A 322 -17.73 -23.56 -16.26
CA ASP A 322 -17.78 -25.02 -16.35
C ASP A 322 -19.15 -25.56 -16.78
N LYS A 323 -20.23 -24.80 -16.52
CA LYS A 323 -21.59 -25.17 -16.96
C LYS A 323 -21.92 -24.77 -18.40
N GLY A 324 -21.11 -23.90 -19.00
CA GLY A 324 -21.26 -23.47 -20.39
C GLY A 324 -22.45 -22.54 -20.65
N SER A 325 -22.54 -22.06 -21.90
CA SER A 325 -23.61 -21.17 -22.37
C SER A 325 -24.95 -21.89 -22.53
N GLU A 326 -24.94 -23.19 -22.83
CA GLU A 326 -26.15 -24.01 -23.00
C GLU A 326 -26.99 -24.01 -21.71
N PHE A 327 -26.35 -24.17 -20.54
CA PHE A 327 -27.03 -24.08 -19.25
C PHE A 327 -27.67 -22.70 -19.00
N ALA A 328 -27.08 -21.62 -19.53
CA ALA A 328 -27.67 -20.28 -19.39
C ALA A 328 -28.95 -20.13 -20.23
N GLU A 329 -29.00 -20.75 -21.42
CA GLU A 329 -30.19 -20.80 -22.27
C GLU A 329 -31.28 -21.71 -21.68
N GLU A 330 -30.90 -22.86 -21.13
CA GLU A 330 -31.83 -23.72 -20.40
C GLU A 330 -32.44 -23.02 -19.17
N LEU A 331 -31.62 -22.25 -18.44
CA LEU A 331 -32.07 -21.48 -17.28
C LEU A 331 -33.01 -20.34 -17.70
N GLU A 332 -32.78 -19.71 -18.87
CA GLU A 332 -33.72 -18.75 -19.44
C GLU A 332 -35.09 -19.39 -19.67
N ASN A 333 -35.14 -20.51 -20.41
CA ASN A 333 -36.40 -21.20 -20.73
C ASN A 333 -37.16 -21.60 -19.47
N PHE A 334 -36.47 -22.23 -18.51
CA PHE A 334 -37.07 -22.65 -17.24
C PHE A 334 -37.67 -21.48 -16.44
N LEU A 335 -36.98 -20.35 -16.38
CA LEU A 335 -37.46 -19.17 -15.65
C LEU A 335 -38.63 -18.48 -16.37
N VAL A 336 -38.61 -18.43 -17.71
CA VAL A 336 -39.72 -17.90 -18.52
C VAL A 336 -40.98 -18.74 -18.34
N GLU A 337 -40.87 -20.07 -18.39
CA GLU A 337 -41.98 -21.00 -18.14
C GLU A 337 -42.60 -20.81 -16.75
N ASN A 338 -41.79 -20.38 -15.77
CA ASN A 338 -42.22 -20.10 -14.41
C ASN A 338 -42.59 -18.61 -14.17
N GLY A 339 -42.82 -17.84 -15.24
CA GLY A 339 -43.38 -16.49 -15.19
C GLY A 339 -42.40 -15.35 -14.89
N ILE A 340 -41.09 -15.60 -14.97
CA ILE A 340 -40.05 -14.57 -14.76
C ILE A 340 -39.66 -13.92 -16.09
N LYS A 341 -39.62 -12.59 -16.16
CA LYS A 341 -39.15 -11.87 -17.35
C LYS A 341 -37.63 -11.84 -17.39
N VAL A 342 -37.03 -12.78 -18.12
CA VAL A 342 -35.57 -12.98 -18.15
C VAL A 342 -35.05 -13.10 -19.58
N LYS A 343 -33.75 -12.81 -19.78
CA LYS A 343 -33.05 -13.06 -21.05
C LYS A 343 -31.58 -13.43 -20.82
N ALA A 344 -31.05 -14.40 -21.57
CA ALA A 344 -29.63 -14.71 -21.62
C ALA A 344 -28.87 -13.68 -22.48
N PHE A 345 -27.93 -12.99 -21.84
CA PHE A 345 -27.08 -11.94 -22.40
C PHE A 345 -25.66 -12.46 -22.66
N LEU A 346 -25.54 -13.42 -23.57
CA LEU A 346 -24.25 -14.06 -23.89
C LEU A 346 -23.38 -13.19 -24.83
N LYS A 347 -24.02 -12.34 -25.63
CA LYS A 347 -23.40 -11.40 -26.57
C LYS A 347 -24.02 -10.01 -26.39
N PRO A 348 -23.36 -8.92 -26.79
CA PRO A 348 -23.93 -7.58 -26.72
C PRO A 348 -25.25 -7.48 -27.50
N ASP A 349 -26.37 -7.35 -26.80
CA ASP A 349 -27.71 -7.17 -27.36
C ASP A 349 -28.32 -5.85 -26.87
N LYS A 350 -28.46 -4.89 -27.77
CA LYS A 350 -28.99 -3.56 -27.42
C LYS A 350 -30.46 -3.61 -26.98
N LYS A 351 -31.27 -4.50 -27.57
CA LYS A 351 -32.71 -4.58 -27.27
C LYS A 351 -32.93 -5.14 -25.87
N ALA A 352 -32.30 -6.27 -25.54
CA ALA A 352 -32.38 -6.85 -24.20
C ALA A 352 -31.82 -5.91 -23.12
N PHE A 353 -30.76 -5.16 -23.44
CA PHE A 353 -30.18 -4.18 -22.53
C PHE A 353 -31.13 -3.01 -22.21
N GLU A 354 -31.75 -2.40 -23.21
CA GLU A 354 -32.73 -1.33 -23.00
C GLU A 354 -34.00 -1.84 -22.30
N ALA A 355 -34.48 -3.04 -22.65
CA ALA A 355 -35.62 -3.67 -21.99
C ALA A 355 -35.35 -3.89 -20.47
N PHE A 356 -34.16 -4.35 -20.10
CA PHE A 356 -33.78 -4.48 -18.68
C PHE A 356 -33.65 -3.14 -17.97
N LYS A 357 -33.09 -2.12 -18.64
CA LYS A 357 -32.94 -0.77 -18.11
C LYS A 357 -34.29 -0.09 -17.84
N ASN A 358 -35.24 -0.22 -18.76
CA ASN A 358 -36.59 0.35 -18.64
C ASN A 358 -37.50 -0.45 -17.70
N GLY A 359 -37.08 -1.68 -17.35
CA GLY A 359 -37.78 -2.56 -16.44
C GLY A 359 -38.81 -3.48 -17.08
N GLU A 360 -38.74 -3.65 -18.40
CA GLU A 360 -39.47 -4.67 -19.16
C GLU A 360 -38.94 -6.08 -18.86
N LEU A 361 -37.64 -6.21 -18.56
CA LEU A 361 -37.02 -7.43 -18.03
C LEU A 361 -36.67 -7.28 -16.55
N ASP A 362 -36.92 -8.33 -15.77
CA ASP A 362 -36.67 -8.40 -14.33
C ASP A 362 -35.23 -8.79 -14.03
N VAL A 363 -34.65 -9.68 -14.84
CA VAL A 363 -33.33 -10.30 -14.63
C VAL A 363 -32.61 -10.53 -15.96
N LEU A 364 -31.28 -10.47 -15.93
CA LEU A 364 -30.42 -10.89 -17.06
C LEU A 364 -29.53 -12.07 -16.63
N ILE A 365 -29.35 -13.05 -17.50
CA ILE A 365 -28.44 -14.18 -17.29
C ILE A 365 -27.16 -13.96 -18.11
N GLY A 366 -25.99 -14.19 -17.54
CA GLY A 366 -24.75 -14.20 -18.32
C GLY A 366 -23.65 -15.03 -17.69
N MET A 367 -22.57 -15.22 -18.45
CA MET A 367 -21.44 -16.02 -17.99
C MET A 367 -20.59 -15.26 -16.97
N VAL A 368 -20.09 -15.95 -15.96
CA VAL A 368 -19.11 -15.44 -14.98
C VAL A 368 -17.73 -15.54 -15.55
N THR A 369 -17.39 -14.56 -16.37
CA THR A 369 -16.04 -14.42 -16.91
C THR A 369 -15.73 -12.96 -17.08
N THR A 370 -14.46 -12.57 -16.88
CA THR A 370 -14.07 -11.19 -17.13
C THR A 370 -14.31 -10.77 -18.59
N ARG A 371 -14.51 -11.68 -19.54
CA ARG A 371 -14.87 -11.32 -20.94
C ARG A 371 -16.36 -11.02 -21.13
N SER A 372 -17.20 -11.38 -20.18
CA SER A 372 -18.66 -11.26 -20.28
C SER A 372 -19.10 -9.79 -20.32
N PRO A 373 -20.02 -9.42 -21.23
CA PRO A 373 -20.59 -8.08 -21.29
C PRO A 373 -21.25 -7.65 -19.97
N LEU A 374 -21.93 -8.55 -19.26
CA LEU A 374 -22.56 -8.24 -17.96
C LEU A 374 -21.51 -7.94 -16.87
N VAL A 375 -20.35 -8.61 -16.93
CA VAL A 375 -19.27 -8.46 -15.94
C VAL A 375 -18.42 -7.20 -16.20
N ARG A 376 -18.22 -6.79 -17.47
CA ARG A 376 -17.38 -5.63 -17.82
C ARG A 376 -18.13 -4.38 -18.27
N GLY A 377 -19.23 -4.55 -19.01
CA GLY A 377 -19.80 -3.53 -19.90
C GLY A 377 -21.08 -2.86 -19.43
N ILE A 378 -21.64 -3.27 -18.28
CA ILE A 378 -22.88 -2.68 -17.75
C ILE A 378 -22.61 -1.79 -16.54
N ASP A 379 -23.19 -0.59 -16.57
CA ASP A 379 -23.21 0.38 -15.48
C ASP A 379 -24.62 0.98 -15.33
N LEU A 380 -25.48 0.26 -14.60
CA LEU A 380 -26.87 0.65 -14.32
C LEU A 380 -27.10 0.70 -12.80
N PRO A 381 -26.46 1.63 -12.07
CA PRO A 381 -26.50 1.69 -10.61
C PRO A 381 -27.90 1.94 -10.04
N ALA A 382 -28.83 2.49 -10.82
CA ALA A 382 -30.23 2.68 -10.41
C ALA A 382 -31.10 1.42 -10.59
N ARG A 383 -30.70 0.47 -11.44
CA ARG A 383 -31.50 -0.73 -11.79
C ARG A 383 -30.98 -2.00 -11.14
N ILE A 384 -29.66 -2.22 -11.14
CA ILE A 384 -29.06 -3.48 -10.66
C ILE A 384 -29.05 -3.50 -9.13
N LYS A 385 -29.72 -4.47 -8.52
CA LYS A 385 -29.90 -4.59 -7.05
C LYS A 385 -29.11 -5.74 -6.46
N TYR A 386 -29.12 -6.89 -7.12
CA TYR A 386 -28.55 -8.12 -6.59
C TYR A 386 -27.93 -8.99 -7.70
N ALA A 387 -27.04 -9.89 -7.30
CA ALA A 387 -26.38 -10.86 -8.16
C ALA A 387 -26.56 -12.27 -7.60
N ILE A 388 -26.96 -13.22 -8.44
CA ILE A 388 -27.09 -14.64 -8.10
C ILE A 388 -26.09 -15.42 -8.94
N PHE A 389 -25.18 -16.14 -8.29
CA PHE A 389 -24.27 -17.06 -8.94
C PHE A 389 -24.89 -18.46 -8.93
N ALA A 390 -25.26 -18.93 -10.12
CA ALA A 390 -25.91 -20.22 -10.37
C ALA A 390 -24.88 -21.38 -10.31
N GLY A 391 -24.17 -21.47 -9.19
CA GLY A 391 -22.99 -22.29 -8.97
C GLY A 391 -21.79 -21.45 -8.55
N VAL A 392 -20.79 -22.08 -7.93
CA VAL A 392 -19.56 -21.42 -7.50
C VAL A 392 -18.76 -20.96 -8.73
N PRO A 393 -18.35 -19.67 -8.84
CA PRO A 393 -17.49 -19.18 -9.90
C PRO A 393 -16.15 -19.91 -9.95
N LYS A 394 -16.00 -20.82 -10.91
CA LYS A 394 -14.81 -21.65 -11.07
C LYS A 394 -14.54 -21.94 -12.54
N PHE A 395 -13.32 -22.36 -12.81
CA PHE A 395 -12.96 -23.02 -14.05
C PHE A 395 -12.19 -24.31 -13.75
N ILE A 396 -12.38 -25.28 -14.63
CA ILE A 396 -11.79 -26.60 -14.52
C ILE A 396 -10.48 -26.61 -15.28
N VAL A 397 -9.36 -26.86 -14.59
CA VAL A 397 -8.08 -27.16 -15.22
C VAL A 397 -7.77 -28.62 -15.04
N ARG A 398 -7.63 -29.32 -16.16
CA ARG A 398 -7.15 -30.69 -16.19
C ARG A 398 -5.64 -30.68 -16.36
N ILE A 399 -4.93 -31.40 -15.51
CA ILE A 399 -3.48 -31.55 -15.54
C ILE A 399 -3.17 -33.02 -15.68
N LYS A 400 -2.43 -33.38 -16.72
CA LYS A 400 -1.73 -34.66 -16.81
C LYS A 400 -0.29 -34.43 -16.37
N ILE A 401 0.22 -35.25 -15.47
CA ILE A 401 1.58 -35.09 -14.92
C ILE A 401 2.63 -35.33 -15.99
N GLU A 402 2.28 -36.10 -17.00
CA GLU A 402 3.11 -36.41 -18.14
C GLU A 402 3.30 -35.16 -19.02
N GLU A 403 2.37 -34.20 -18.94
CA GLU A 403 2.44 -32.93 -19.66
C GLU A 403 3.20 -31.87 -18.82
N PHE A 404 4.53 -31.82 -18.97
CA PHE A 404 5.34 -30.82 -18.26
C PHE A 404 4.88 -29.39 -18.56
N HIS A 405 4.50 -28.67 -17.50
CA HIS A 405 4.21 -27.24 -17.56
C HIS A 405 4.53 -26.58 -16.20
N PRO A 406 5.56 -25.72 -16.11
CA PRO A 406 6.03 -25.18 -14.84
C PRO A 406 4.95 -24.51 -13.98
N THR A 407 4.11 -23.66 -14.58
CA THR A 407 3.03 -22.97 -13.87
C THR A 407 1.94 -23.92 -13.38
N LYS A 408 1.48 -24.88 -14.21
CA LYS A 408 0.46 -25.87 -13.82
C LYS A 408 0.97 -26.74 -12.67
N TRP A 409 2.23 -27.18 -12.73
CA TRP A 409 2.83 -27.98 -11.66
C TRP A 409 3.05 -27.20 -10.36
N LEU A 410 3.45 -25.92 -10.44
CA LEU A 410 3.49 -25.05 -9.26
C LEU A 410 2.12 -24.90 -8.60
N MET A 411 1.05 -24.80 -9.41
CA MET A 411 -0.31 -24.74 -8.90
C MET A 411 -0.71 -26.05 -8.20
N LEU A 412 -0.39 -27.20 -8.80
CA LEU A 412 -0.60 -28.52 -8.20
C LEU A 412 0.13 -28.63 -6.85
N LEU A 413 1.44 -28.36 -6.83
CA LEU A 413 2.27 -28.41 -5.63
C LEU A 413 1.76 -27.48 -4.52
N ASN A 414 1.40 -26.25 -4.86
CA ASN A 414 0.89 -25.27 -3.90
C ASN A 414 -0.44 -25.71 -3.26
N ASN A 415 -1.29 -26.43 -3.99
CA ASN A 415 -2.57 -26.92 -3.45
C ASN A 415 -2.40 -28.18 -2.60
N ILE A 416 -1.46 -29.06 -2.94
CA ILE A 416 -1.20 -30.27 -2.16
C ILE A 416 -0.18 -30.06 -1.03
N GLN A 417 0.36 -28.85 -0.85
CA GLN A 417 1.42 -28.57 0.14
C GLN A 417 1.09 -29.11 1.54
N GLN A 418 -0.16 -28.99 1.98
CA GLN A 418 -0.62 -29.45 3.30
C GLN A 418 -0.72 -30.98 3.39
N ALA A 419 -0.83 -31.66 2.25
CA ALA A 419 -0.85 -33.12 2.14
C ALA A 419 0.56 -33.73 2.02
N ILE A 420 1.59 -32.92 1.74
CA ILE A 420 2.97 -33.40 1.60
C ILE A 420 3.55 -33.73 2.98
N ARG A 421 3.86 -35.00 3.20
CA ARG A 421 4.53 -35.49 4.42
C ARG A 421 5.94 -34.94 4.56
N ASP A 422 6.44 -34.93 5.79
CA ASP A 422 7.79 -34.46 6.13
C ASP A 422 8.90 -35.20 5.36
N GLU A 423 8.67 -36.47 4.99
CA GLU A 423 9.61 -37.28 4.20
C GLU A 423 9.80 -36.77 2.77
N TYR A 424 8.76 -36.21 2.14
CA TYR A 424 8.81 -35.65 0.78
C TYR A 424 9.11 -34.15 0.74
N LYS A 425 9.11 -33.49 1.91
CA LYS A 425 9.18 -32.03 2.03
C LYS A 425 10.41 -31.41 1.37
N LYS A 426 11.58 -32.05 1.50
CA LYS A 426 12.83 -31.56 0.86
C LYS A 426 12.77 -31.62 -0.67
N GLU A 427 12.27 -32.73 -1.22
CA GLU A 427 12.11 -32.91 -2.66
C GLU A 427 11.07 -31.92 -3.21
N TYR A 428 9.94 -31.78 -2.50
CA TYR A 428 8.91 -30.78 -2.76
C TYR A 428 9.48 -29.35 -2.83
N GLU A 429 10.20 -28.93 -1.78
CA GLU A 429 10.77 -27.58 -1.69
C GLU A 429 11.77 -27.32 -2.82
N HIS A 430 12.59 -28.31 -3.17
CA HIS A 430 13.54 -28.21 -4.27
C HIS A 430 12.84 -28.08 -5.62
N LEU A 431 11.80 -28.89 -5.87
CA LEU A 431 11.01 -28.84 -7.09
C LEU A 431 10.30 -27.48 -7.23
N VAL A 432 9.64 -27.00 -6.18
CA VAL A 432 8.99 -25.67 -6.17
C VAL A 432 9.99 -24.56 -6.48
N ALA A 433 11.15 -24.56 -5.82
CA ALA A 433 12.18 -23.55 -6.04
C ALA A 433 12.69 -23.53 -7.50
N ASN A 434 12.86 -24.70 -8.10
CA ASN A 434 13.31 -24.81 -9.49
C ASN A 434 12.21 -24.43 -10.49
N LEU A 435 10.96 -24.85 -10.26
CA LEU A 435 9.83 -24.46 -11.10
C LEU A 435 9.62 -22.94 -11.09
N ILE A 436 9.84 -22.26 -9.95
CA ILE A 436 9.76 -20.79 -9.85
C ILE A 436 10.80 -20.11 -10.76
N LYS A 437 12.01 -20.68 -10.89
CA LYS A 437 13.07 -20.14 -11.75
C LYS A 437 12.73 -20.23 -13.24
N ILE A 438 11.98 -21.26 -13.63
CA ILE A 438 11.69 -21.58 -15.04
C ILE A 438 10.26 -21.19 -15.45
N LYS A 439 9.46 -20.60 -14.57
CA LYS A 439 8.05 -20.25 -14.85
C LYS A 439 7.84 -19.23 -15.98
N THR A 440 8.88 -18.51 -16.39
CA THR A 440 8.83 -17.47 -17.44
C THR A 440 9.32 -17.95 -18.80
N LEU A 441 9.46 -19.27 -19.00
CA LEU A 441 9.77 -19.86 -20.30
C LEU A 441 8.80 -19.39 -21.38
N LYS A 442 9.33 -19.13 -22.58
CA LYS A 442 8.52 -18.87 -23.77
C LYS A 442 7.88 -20.17 -24.25
N SER A 443 6.77 -20.05 -25.00
CA SER A 443 6.07 -21.22 -25.54
C SER A 443 6.97 -22.09 -26.43
N GLU A 444 7.87 -21.48 -27.20
CA GLU A 444 8.84 -22.17 -28.06
C GLU A 444 9.84 -23.00 -27.24
N GLU A 445 10.38 -22.44 -26.15
CA GLU A 445 11.33 -23.12 -25.25
C GLU A 445 10.67 -24.27 -24.50
N LEU A 446 9.41 -24.10 -24.09
CA LEU A 446 8.63 -25.15 -23.43
C LEU A 446 8.36 -26.32 -24.36
N GLU A 447 8.01 -26.04 -25.62
CA GLU A 447 7.73 -27.06 -26.62
C GLU A 447 9.00 -27.83 -27.01
N GLU A 448 10.13 -27.15 -27.09
CA GLU A 448 11.44 -27.76 -27.33
C GLU A 448 11.82 -28.74 -26.20
N VAL A 449 11.58 -28.35 -24.95
CA VAL A 449 11.80 -29.24 -23.80
C VAL A 449 10.86 -30.45 -23.83
N ARG A 450 9.58 -30.25 -24.18
CA ARG A 450 8.60 -31.35 -24.28
C ARG A 450 9.00 -32.37 -25.36
N LYS A 451 9.42 -31.91 -26.54
CA LYS A 451 9.97 -32.78 -27.58
C LYS A 451 11.20 -33.54 -27.09
N ALA A 452 12.12 -32.85 -26.42
CA ALA A 452 13.32 -33.48 -25.88
C ALA A 452 13.03 -34.54 -24.79
N LEU A 453 11.96 -34.37 -24.01
CA LEU A 453 11.50 -35.36 -23.04
C LEU A 453 10.93 -36.62 -23.72
N ILE A 454 10.17 -36.45 -24.81
CA ILE A 454 9.59 -37.56 -25.60
C ILE A 454 10.68 -38.31 -26.37
N GLU A 455 11.56 -37.58 -27.04
CA GLU A 455 12.67 -38.11 -27.85
C GLU A 455 13.86 -38.57 -27.00
N ASN A 456 13.79 -38.35 -25.68
CA ASN A 456 14.82 -38.68 -24.70
C ASN A 456 16.22 -38.10 -25.01
N ARG A 457 16.27 -36.96 -25.70
CA ARG A 457 17.51 -36.28 -26.12
C ARG A 457 17.96 -35.20 -25.14
N THR A 458 19.26 -34.93 -25.09
CA THR A 458 19.84 -33.84 -24.30
C THR A 458 19.69 -32.48 -24.96
N LEU A 459 19.49 -31.45 -24.14
CA LEU A 459 19.53 -30.05 -24.55
C LEU A 459 20.84 -29.43 -24.06
N GLU A 460 21.09 -28.17 -24.44
CA GLU A 460 22.25 -27.42 -23.97
C GLU A 460 21.84 -26.22 -23.09
N GLY A 461 22.75 -25.83 -22.19
CA GLY A 461 22.61 -24.64 -21.36
C GLY A 461 21.37 -24.65 -20.46
N PHE A 462 20.60 -23.56 -20.50
CA PHE A 462 19.42 -23.38 -19.62
C PHE A 462 18.30 -24.37 -19.91
N LEU A 463 18.10 -24.80 -21.16
CA LEU A 463 17.03 -25.73 -21.52
C LEU A 463 17.28 -27.14 -20.99
N GLU A 464 18.54 -27.56 -20.85
CA GLU A 464 18.89 -28.83 -20.18
C GLU A 464 18.58 -28.79 -18.69
N PHE A 465 18.83 -27.65 -18.03
CA PHE A 465 18.38 -27.45 -16.66
C PHE A 465 16.86 -27.57 -16.54
N VAL A 466 16.10 -26.96 -17.47
CA VAL A 466 14.63 -27.06 -17.51
C VAL A 466 14.17 -28.50 -17.71
N ARG A 467 14.79 -29.24 -18.66
CA ARG A 467 14.49 -30.66 -18.91
C ARG A 467 14.76 -31.53 -17.69
N LYS A 468 15.87 -31.33 -16.98
CA LYS A 468 16.18 -32.04 -15.72
C LYS A 468 15.15 -31.73 -14.63
N VAL A 469 14.72 -30.49 -14.51
CA VAL A 469 13.66 -30.10 -13.56
C VAL A 469 12.33 -30.78 -13.93
N ALA A 470 12.01 -30.87 -15.22
CA ALA A 470 10.84 -31.60 -15.70
C ALA A 470 10.90 -33.09 -15.32
N LEU A 471 12.00 -33.79 -15.65
CA LEU A 471 12.20 -35.20 -15.31
C LEU A 471 12.06 -35.46 -13.80
N ASN A 472 12.77 -34.69 -12.99
CA ASN A 472 12.73 -34.82 -11.53
C ASN A 472 11.31 -34.58 -10.98
N GLY A 473 10.56 -33.64 -11.58
CA GLY A 473 9.19 -33.40 -11.17
C GLY A 473 8.23 -34.52 -11.60
N MET A 474 8.37 -35.10 -12.80
CA MET A 474 7.57 -36.27 -13.22
C MET A 474 7.79 -37.43 -12.24
N GLU A 475 9.05 -37.68 -11.87
CA GLU A 475 9.40 -38.73 -10.91
C GLU A 475 8.83 -38.45 -9.51
N PHE A 476 8.96 -37.20 -9.04
CA PHE A 476 8.38 -36.78 -7.77
C PHE A 476 6.86 -36.97 -7.74
N PHE A 477 6.16 -36.56 -8.80
CA PHE A 477 4.71 -36.74 -8.89
C PHE A 477 4.32 -38.22 -8.92
N LYS A 478 5.02 -39.07 -9.68
CA LYS A 478 4.79 -40.53 -9.69
C LYS A 478 4.98 -41.15 -8.30
N LYS A 479 5.92 -40.62 -7.51
CA LYS A 479 6.19 -41.08 -6.14
C LYS A 479 5.08 -40.68 -5.17
N ILE A 480 4.74 -39.39 -5.10
CA ILE A 480 3.76 -38.89 -4.12
C ILE A 480 2.33 -39.38 -4.41
N LEU A 481 2.00 -39.66 -5.68
CA LEU A 481 0.65 -40.07 -6.08
C LEU A 481 0.41 -41.57 -6.00
N LYS A 482 1.43 -42.34 -5.63
CA LYS A 482 1.28 -43.74 -5.20
C LYS A 482 1.13 -43.88 -3.68
N ASP A 483 1.37 -42.81 -2.92
CA ASP A 483 1.18 -42.84 -1.46
C ASP A 483 -0.31 -42.68 -1.12
N GLU A 484 -0.90 -43.74 -0.55
CA GLU A 484 -2.30 -43.76 -0.14
C GLU A 484 -2.67 -42.67 0.86
N ASN A 485 -1.74 -42.23 1.72
CA ASN A 485 -1.99 -41.17 2.69
C ASN A 485 -1.99 -39.80 2.03
N VAL A 486 -1.12 -39.57 1.04
CA VAL A 486 -1.12 -38.34 0.24
C VAL A 486 -2.39 -38.30 -0.61
N LEU A 487 -2.78 -39.41 -1.24
CA LEU A 487 -4.05 -39.53 -1.96
C LEU A 487 -5.24 -39.28 -1.03
N ARG A 488 -5.23 -39.83 0.18
CA ARG A 488 -6.26 -39.58 1.20
C ARG A 488 -6.32 -38.11 1.60
N ALA A 489 -5.19 -37.46 1.86
CA ALA A 489 -5.14 -36.04 2.18
C ALA A 489 -5.55 -35.14 0.99
N ILE A 490 -5.30 -35.56 -0.25
CA ILE A 490 -5.82 -34.90 -1.46
C ILE A 490 -7.34 -35.10 -1.55
N LYS A 491 -7.86 -36.30 -1.26
CA LYS A 491 -9.30 -36.61 -1.25
C LYS A 491 -10.04 -35.87 -0.12
N GLU A 492 -9.44 -35.76 1.06
CA GLU A 492 -9.95 -35.05 2.24
C GLU A 492 -9.71 -33.53 2.16
N SER A 493 -8.89 -33.07 1.21
CA SER A 493 -8.60 -31.65 1.03
C SER A 493 -9.89 -30.86 0.82
N PRO A 494 -10.09 -29.77 1.58
CA PRO A 494 -11.26 -28.90 1.43
C PRO A 494 -11.21 -28.06 0.14
N THR A 495 -10.16 -28.19 -0.69
CA THR A 495 -9.94 -27.33 -1.86
C THR A 495 -9.65 -28.08 -3.17
N ILE A 496 -9.43 -29.40 -3.14
CA ILE A 496 -9.06 -30.20 -4.33
C ILE A 496 -10.14 -31.24 -4.66
N SER A 497 -10.63 -31.24 -5.89
CA SER A 497 -11.49 -32.30 -6.45
C SER A 497 -10.64 -33.41 -7.09
N PHE A 498 -11.07 -34.66 -6.97
CA PHE A 498 -10.32 -35.82 -7.44
C PHE A 498 -11.22 -36.74 -8.29
N SER A 499 -10.71 -37.28 -9.40
CA SER A 499 -11.41 -38.27 -10.25
C SER A 499 -10.54 -39.50 -10.50
N ASP A 500 -11.09 -40.70 -10.29
CA ASP A 500 -10.41 -42.00 -10.39
C ASP A 500 -10.13 -42.50 -11.84
N LYS A 501 -10.22 -41.64 -12.87
CA LYS A 501 -9.99 -42.04 -14.27
C LYS A 501 -8.70 -41.41 -14.84
N GLU A 502 -7.79 -42.28 -15.32
CA GLU A 502 -6.64 -41.99 -16.21
C GLU A 502 -5.60 -40.93 -15.79
N GLU A 503 -5.09 -40.94 -14.55
CA GLU A 503 -4.01 -40.03 -14.08
C GLU A 503 -4.26 -38.53 -14.41
N GLU A 504 -5.52 -38.14 -14.58
CA GLU A 504 -5.94 -36.80 -14.97
C GLU A 504 -6.45 -36.04 -13.75
N TYR A 505 -5.69 -35.02 -13.33
CA TYR A 505 -5.98 -34.23 -12.13
C TYR A 505 -6.85 -33.04 -12.48
N THR A 506 -8.07 -33.02 -11.94
CA THR A 506 -9.01 -31.92 -12.13
C THR A 506 -8.90 -30.91 -10.99
N PHE A 507 -8.44 -29.70 -11.31
CA PHE A 507 -8.39 -28.57 -10.39
C PHE A 507 -9.56 -27.63 -10.62
N LEU A 508 -10.31 -27.38 -9.55
CA LEU A 508 -11.29 -26.31 -9.48
C LEU A 508 -10.55 -25.06 -9.05
N ILE A 509 -10.30 -24.17 -10.01
CA ILE A 509 -9.69 -22.88 -9.71
C ILE A 509 -10.83 -21.87 -9.61
N PRO A 510 -11.00 -21.21 -8.46
CA PRO A 510 -12.02 -20.17 -8.32
C PRO A 510 -11.69 -18.99 -9.23
N ASP A 511 -12.69 -18.45 -9.93
CA ASP A 511 -12.53 -17.19 -10.68
C ASP A 511 -12.84 -16.00 -9.77
N THR A 512 -11.95 -15.80 -8.79
CA THR A 512 -12.01 -14.74 -7.77
C THR A 512 -12.19 -13.35 -8.38
N VAL A 513 -11.51 -13.08 -9.51
CA VAL A 513 -11.59 -11.78 -10.18
C VAL A 513 -12.94 -11.58 -10.85
N ALA A 514 -13.48 -12.61 -11.51
CA ALA A 514 -14.82 -12.51 -12.10
C ALA A 514 -15.89 -12.38 -11.02
N TYR A 515 -15.78 -13.11 -9.90
CA TYR A 515 -16.70 -12.98 -8.77
C TYR A 515 -16.76 -11.54 -8.25
N ILE A 516 -15.62 -10.95 -7.85
CA ILE A 516 -15.56 -9.57 -7.32
C ILE A 516 -16.10 -8.57 -8.34
N GLN A 517 -15.81 -8.74 -9.64
CA GLN A 517 -16.30 -7.84 -10.68
C GLN A 517 -17.80 -7.96 -10.95
N ALA A 518 -18.33 -9.18 -10.88
CA ALA A 518 -19.72 -9.51 -11.10
C ALA A 518 -20.57 -9.05 -9.91
N SER A 519 -20.20 -9.44 -8.70
CA SER A 519 -20.87 -9.00 -7.47
C SER A 519 -20.78 -7.48 -7.30
N GLY A 520 -19.62 -6.89 -7.61
CA GLY A 520 -19.40 -5.44 -7.64
C GLY A 520 -20.32 -4.66 -8.60
N ARG A 521 -21.07 -5.31 -9.52
CA ARG A 521 -22.10 -4.62 -10.32
C ARG A 521 -23.30 -4.18 -9.49
N THR A 522 -23.53 -4.83 -8.35
CA THR A 522 -24.64 -4.57 -7.44
C THR A 522 -24.36 -3.42 -6.48
N SER A 523 -23.14 -2.92 -6.43
CA SER A 523 -22.74 -1.86 -5.49
C SER A 523 -21.86 -0.86 -6.22
N ARG A 524 -22.35 0.36 -6.33
CA ARG A 524 -21.67 1.43 -7.05
C ARG A 524 -21.58 2.65 -6.17
N LEU A 525 -20.44 3.32 -6.27
CA LEU A 525 -20.27 4.60 -5.64
C LEU A 525 -21.16 5.63 -6.35
N TYR A 526 -21.98 6.31 -5.57
CA TYR A 526 -22.77 7.47 -5.96
C TYR A 526 -22.55 8.60 -4.97
N VAL A 527 -23.33 9.67 -5.14
CA VAL A 527 -23.32 10.88 -4.31
C VAL A 527 -23.47 10.60 -2.82
N GLY A 528 -24.40 9.69 -2.48
CA GLY A 528 -24.73 9.34 -1.10
C GLY A 528 -23.82 8.27 -0.49
N GLY A 529 -22.68 7.96 -1.11
CA GLY A 529 -21.77 6.91 -0.68
C GLY A 529 -21.80 5.69 -1.61
N VAL A 530 -21.45 4.52 -1.10
CA VAL A 530 -21.49 3.27 -1.87
C VAL A 530 -22.86 2.62 -1.71
N THR A 531 -23.58 2.37 -2.82
CA THR A 531 -24.89 1.72 -2.75
C THR A 531 -24.77 0.33 -2.13
N LYS A 532 -25.73 -0.04 -1.29
CA LYS A 532 -25.89 -1.40 -0.83
C LYS A 532 -26.24 -2.32 -2.00
N GLY A 533 -25.64 -3.50 -2.01
CA GLY A 533 -25.91 -4.58 -2.94
C GLY A 533 -26.00 -5.92 -2.23
N LEU A 534 -26.48 -6.94 -2.96
CA LEU A 534 -26.61 -8.30 -2.47
C LEU A 534 -25.99 -9.27 -3.49
N SER A 535 -25.23 -10.23 -3.00
CA SER A 535 -24.52 -11.22 -3.81
C SER A 535 -24.73 -12.58 -3.18
N ILE A 536 -25.29 -13.53 -3.93
CA ILE A 536 -25.68 -14.85 -3.42
C ILE A 536 -25.01 -15.91 -4.28
N ILE A 537 -24.23 -16.78 -3.65
CA ILE A 537 -23.67 -17.97 -4.30
C ILE A 537 -24.49 -19.20 -3.97
N ILE A 538 -24.97 -19.90 -5.00
CA ILE A 538 -25.48 -21.27 -4.84
C ILE A 538 -24.28 -22.19 -4.85
N VAL A 539 -23.99 -22.79 -3.71
CA VAL A 539 -22.86 -23.71 -3.51
C VAL A 539 -23.23 -25.06 -4.09
N ASP A 540 -22.81 -25.26 -5.34
CA ASP A 540 -22.94 -26.53 -6.05
C ASP A 540 -21.77 -27.49 -5.79
N GLU A 541 -20.64 -26.96 -5.31
CA GLU A 541 -19.43 -27.71 -4.96
C GLU A 541 -18.73 -27.03 -3.77
N GLU A 542 -18.73 -27.70 -2.62
CA GLU A 542 -18.26 -27.14 -1.33
C GLU A 542 -16.77 -26.81 -1.38
N LYS A 543 -15.97 -27.68 -2.02
CA LYS A 543 -14.52 -27.48 -2.10
C LYS A 543 -14.14 -26.25 -2.92
N ALA A 544 -14.85 -26.01 -4.02
CA ALA A 544 -14.65 -24.82 -4.84
C ALA A 544 -15.02 -23.55 -4.06
N PHE A 545 -16.07 -23.61 -3.23
CA PHE A 545 -16.50 -22.49 -2.43
C PHE A 545 -15.49 -22.14 -1.33
N ASN A 546 -14.95 -23.14 -0.63
CA ASN A 546 -13.89 -22.94 0.37
C ASN A 546 -12.62 -22.34 -0.25
N SER A 547 -12.22 -22.81 -1.44
CA SER A 547 -11.13 -22.21 -2.23
C SER A 547 -11.42 -20.75 -2.58
N LEU A 548 -12.64 -20.44 -3.04
CA LEU A 548 -13.06 -19.08 -3.38
C LEU A 548 -13.00 -18.16 -2.16
N LYS A 549 -13.52 -18.57 -1.00
CA LYS A 549 -13.45 -17.76 0.25
C LYS A 549 -12.02 -17.35 0.57
N LYS A 550 -11.13 -18.34 0.62
CA LYS A 550 -9.71 -18.16 0.95
C LYS A 550 -8.97 -17.29 -0.06
N GLU A 551 -9.28 -17.40 -1.35
CA GLU A 551 -8.64 -16.58 -2.37
C GLU A 551 -9.16 -15.15 -2.39
N VAL A 552 -10.48 -14.97 -2.21
CA VAL A 552 -11.10 -13.65 -2.18
C VAL A 552 -10.55 -12.81 -1.02
N GLU A 553 -10.27 -13.41 0.14
CA GLU A 553 -9.62 -12.75 1.28
C GLU A 553 -8.28 -12.04 0.94
N TYR A 554 -7.54 -12.51 -0.09
CA TYR A 554 -6.33 -11.81 -0.54
C TYR A 554 -6.63 -10.48 -1.24
N PHE A 555 -7.82 -10.32 -1.80
CA PHE A 555 -8.27 -9.14 -2.53
C PHE A 555 -9.16 -8.24 -1.67
N GLU A 556 -10.14 -8.84 -0.98
CA GLU A 556 -11.10 -8.17 -0.11
C GLU A 556 -11.49 -9.08 1.06
N GLU A 557 -11.53 -8.52 2.27
CA GLU A 557 -12.13 -9.20 3.42
C GLU A 557 -13.65 -9.20 3.24
N ILE A 558 -14.23 -10.39 3.05
CA ILE A 558 -15.68 -10.61 2.92
C ILE A 558 -16.18 -11.37 4.13
N ASP A 559 -17.22 -10.83 4.77
CA ASP A 559 -17.99 -11.52 5.81
C ASP A 559 -19.08 -12.38 5.15
N TRP A 560 -18.81 -13.67 4.99
CA TRP A 560 -19.72 -14.61 4.34
C TRP A 560 -20.84 -15.05 5.28
N LYS A 561 -22.08 -14.77 4.91
CA LYS A 561 -23.27 -15.14 5.71
C LYS A 561 -24.05 -16.27 5.07
N LYS A 562 -24.67 -17.15 5.86
CA LYS A 562 -25.68 -18.07 5.33
C LYS A 562 -26.93 -17.27 4.98
N PHE A 563 -27.59 -17.62 3.86
CA PHE A 563 -28.78 -16.91 3.41
C PHE A 563 -29.91 -16.93 4.46
N ASP A 564 -30.00 -17.97 5.27
CA ASP A 564 -31.05 -18.10 6.30
C ASP A 564 -30.76 -17.29 7.58
N GLU A 565 -29.53 -16.81 7.77
CA GLU A 565 -29.12 -16.02 8.94
C GLU A 565 -29.34 -14.51 8.74
N ILE A 566 -29.78 -14.08 7.55
CA ILE A 566 -29.92 -12.66 7.21
C ILE A 566 -31.39 -12.22 7.11
N ASP A 567 -31.66 -11.00 7.57
CA ASP A 567 -32.96 -10.35 7.36
C ASP A 567 -33.04 -9.80 5.92
N ILE A 568 -33.51 -10.67 5.01
CA ILE A 568 -33.59 -10.36 3.59
C ILE A 568 -34.52 -9.18 3.28
N LYS A 569 -35.62 -9.04 4.03
CA LYS A 569 -36.61 -7.97 3.81
C LYS A 569 -35.96 -6.62 4.08
N LYS A 570 -35.31 -6.49 5.24
CA LYS A 570 -34.56 -5.27 5.60
C LYS A 570 -33.46 -4.95 4.59
N ILE A 571 -32.71 -5.94 4.13
CA ILE A 571 -31.64 -5.74 3.14
C ILE A 571 -32.21 -5.22 1.81
N VAL A 572 -33.30 -5.82 1.32
CA VAL A 572 -33.96 -5.42 0.06
C VAL A 572 -34.55 -4.01 0.18
N GLU A 573 -35.14 -3.65 1.32
CA GLU A 573 -35.61 -2.28 1.59
C GLU A 573 -34.47 -1.25 1.52
N GLU A 574 -33.34 -1.52 2.19
CA GLU A 574 -32.16 -0.64 2.14
C GLU A 574 -31.60 -0.51 0.71
N ILE A 575 -31.55 -1.61 -0.05
CA ILE A 575 -31.12 -1.59 -1.46
C ILE A 575 -32.06 -0.73 -2.31
N ASN A 576 -33.37 -0.91 -2.17
CA ASN A 576 -34.38 -0.16 -2.92
C ASN A 576 -34.32 1.34 -2.61
N GLU A 577 -34.16 1.71 -1.36
CA GLU A 577 -34.00 3.11 -0.95
C GLU A 577 -32.73 3.73 -1.54
N ASP A 578 -31.61 2.99 -1.58
CA ASP A 578 -30.40 3.45 -2.27
C ASP A 578 -30.62 3.64 -3.77
N ARG A 579 -31.35 2.74 -4.44
CA ARG A 579 -31.68 2.90 -5.87
C ARG A 579 -32.54 4.12 -6.14
N ARG A 580 -33.52 4.39 -5.26
CA ARG A 580 -34.34 5.61 -5.31
C ARG A 580 -33.48 6.86 -5.22
N LYS A 581 -32.54 6.90 -4.27
CA LYS A 581 -31.60 8.03 -4.12
C LYS A 581 -30.68 8.21 -5.32
N VAL A 582 -30.16 7.12 -5.91
CA VAL A 582 -29.36 7.19 -7.14
C VAL A 582 -30.18 7.80 -8.27
N LEU A 583 -31.44 7.39 -8.44
CA LEU A 583 -32.32 7.92 -9.48
C LEU A 583 -32.60 9.42 -9.28
N LEU A 584 -32.92 9.84 -8.05
CA LEU A 584 -33.08 11.25 -7.69
C LEU A 584 -31.80 12.06 -7.92
N ALA A 585 -30.62 11.48 -7.65
CA ALA A 585 -29.33 12.12 -7.91
C ALA A 585 -29.07 12.31 -9.41
N MET A 586 -29.37 11.29 -10.22
CA MET A 586 -29.23 11.35 -11.68
C MET A 586 -30.17 12.39 -12.30
N GLU A 587 -31.36 12.58 -11.73
CA GLU A 587 -32.30 13.62 -12.12
C GLU A 587 -31.97 15.02 -11.55
N GLY A 588 -30.95 15.13 -10.69
CA GLY A 588 -30.59 16.40 -10.04
C GLY A 588 -31.59 16.89 -9.00
N LYS A 589 -32.51 16.03 -8.53
CA LYS A 589 -33.57 16.36 -7.56
C LYS A 589 -33.24 15.95 -6.12
N LEU A 590 -32.12 15.26 -5.90
CA LEU A 590 -31.72 14.79 -4.58
C LEU A 590 -31.38 15.98 -3.67
N LYS A 591 -32.10 16.13 -2.55
CA LYS A 591 -31.82 17.19 -1.57
C LYS A 591 -30.60 16.85 -0.74
N VAL A 592 -29.81 17.87 -0.38
CA VAL A 592 -28.60 17.72 0.47
C VAL A 592 -28.93 17.12 1.84
N GLU A 593 -30.12 17.40 2.37
CA GLU A 593 -30.63 16.85 3.64
C GLU A 593 -30.91 15.34 3.58
N GLU A 594 -31.21 14.79 2.40
CA GLU A 594 -31.51 13.36 2.19
C GLU A 594 -30.23 12.51 2.06
N THR A 595 -29.07 13.15 1.85
CA THR A 595 -27.76 12.49 1.84
C THR A 595 -27.16 12.45 3.25
N LYS A 596 -27.26 11.30 3.93
CA LYS A 596 -26.61 11.05 5.23
C LYS A 596 -25.07 11.18 5.20
N ILE A 597 -24.46 11.18 4.00
CA ILE A 597 -23.01 11.17 3.81
C ILE A 597 -22.61 12.35 2.92
N ALA A 598 -21.90 13.33 3.49
CA ALA A 598 -21.25 14.40 2.74
C ALA A 598 -19.88 13.91 2.23
N LEU A 599 -19.70 13.81 0.91
CA LEU A 599 -18.40 13.55 0.29
C LEU A 599 -17.38 14.63 0.71
N LYS A 600 -16.35 14.24 1.48
CA LYS A 600 -15.27 15.14 1.92
C LYS A 600 -14.04 15.06 1.01
N THR A 601 -13.30 16.15 0.89
CA THR A 601 -11.94 16.13 0.33
C THR A 601 -10.91 16.20 1.45
N ARG A 602 -9.95 15.28 1.43
CA ARG A 602 -8.98 15.10 2.52
C ARG A 602 -7.54 15.09 2.00
N LEU A 603 -6.65 15.84 2.64
CA LEU A 603 -5.21 15.71 2.46
C LEU A 603 -4.67 14.77 3.55
N PHE A 604 -4.13 13.62 3.17
CA PHE A 604 -3.53 12.66 4.08
C PHE A 604 -1.99 12.70 3.97
N ILE A 605 -1.33 13.23 5.00
CA ILE A 605 0.13 13.42 5.02
C ILE A 605 0.76 12.30 5.85
N VAL A 606 1.67 11.55 5.25
CA VAL A 606 2.49 10.52 5.92
C VAL A 606 3.97 10.89 5.85
N GLU A 607 4.85 10.25 6.61
CA GLU A 607 6.26 10.62 6.66
C GLU A 607 7.05 10.15 5.42
N SER A 608 6.73 8.99 4.83
CA SER A 608 7.53 8.38 3.76
C SER A 608 6.80 8.18 2.42
N PRO A 609 7.50 8.31 1.27
CA PRO A 609 6.93 8.01 -0.04
C PRO A 609 6.49 6.56 -0.24
N THR A 610 7.06 5.61 0.51
CA THR A 610 6.63 4.20 0.46
C THR A 610 5.22 4.08 1.00
N LYS A 611 4.94 4.66 2.18
CA LYS A 611 3.58 4.67 2.75
C LYS A 611 2.56 5.31 1.82
N VAL A 612 2.91 6.43 1.15
CA VAL A 612 2.03 7.05 0.13
C VAL A 612 1.62 6.06 -0.95
N LYS A 613 2.54 5.23 -1.43
CA LYS A 613 2.25 4.21 -2.46
C LYS A 613 1.49 3.01 -1.89
N THR A 614 1.83 2.56 -0.69
CA THR A 614 1.18 1.43 -0.02
C THR A 614 -0.28 1.76 0.28
N ILE A 615 -0.53 2.89 0.93
CA ILE A 615 -1.86 3.34 1.33
C ILE A 615 -2.72 3.63 0.11
N ALA A 616 -2.19 4.32 -0.90
CA ALA A 616 -2.94 4.59 -2.12
C ALA A 616 -3.44 3.30 -2.79
N ARG A 617 -2.65 2.21 -2.75
CA ARG A 617 -3.05 0.90 -3.32
C ARG A 617 -4.21 0.24 -2.58
N PHE A 618 -4.46 0.57 -1.31
CA PHE A 618 -5.62 0.05 -0.58
C PHE A 618 -6.97 0.52 -1.17
N PHE A 619 -6.95 1.65 -1.87
CA PHE A 619 -8.10 2.28 -2.50
C PHE A 619 -8.05 2.19 -4.04
N GLY A 620 -7.22 1.28 -4.57
CA GLY A 620 -7.07 1.05 -6.01
C GLY A 620 -5.85 1.74 -6.63
N ARG A 621 -5.93 2.06 -7.92
CA ARG A 621 -4.81 2.72 -8.63
C ARG A 621 -4.94 4.25 -8.51
N PRO A 622 -3.98 4.94 -7.88
CA PRO A 622 -4.04 6.39 -7.74
C PRO A 622 -3.82 7.10 -9.07
N SER A 623 -4.48 8.25 -9.25
CA SER A 623 -3.95 9.29 -10.12
C SER A 623 -2.82 10.00 -9.40
N LYS A 624 -1.74 10.28 -10.12
CA LYS A 624 -0.59 11.00 -9.61
C LYS A 624 -0.64 12.44 -10.06
N LYS A 625 -0.30 13.35 -9.17
CA LYS A 625 -0.04 14.74 -9.51
C LYS A 625 1.23 15.24 -8.87
N LYS A 626 2.01 16.02 -9.62
CA LYS A 626 3.25 16.63 -9.14
C LYS A 626 3.02 18.09 -8.76
N TYR A 627 3.42 18.45 -7.54
CA TYR A 627 3.44 19.81 -7.01
C TYR A 627 4.88 20.13 -6.60
N GLN A 628 5.62 20.90 -7.41
CA GLN A 628 7.05 21.20 -7.18
C GLN A 628 7.87 19.96 -6.75
N ASP A 629 8.17 19.82 -5.45
CA ASP A 629 8.96 18.71 -4.88
C ASP A 629 8.12 17.48 -4.45
N LEU A 630 6.79 17.56 -4.46
CA LEU A 630 5.87 16.51 -4.03
C LEU A 630 5.22 15.77 -5.20
N GLU A 631 5.17 14.44 -5.08
CA GLU A 631 4.25 13.58 -5.83
C GLU A 631 3.09 13.21 -4.91
N VAL A 632 1.88 13.56 -5.30
CA VAL A 632 0.64 13.31 -4.56
C VAL A 632 -0.15 12.22 -5.27
N ASN A 633 -0.59 11.22 -4.52
CA ASN A 633 -1.49 10.18 -5.00
C ASN A 633 -2.93 10.53 -4.64
N GLU A 634 -3.77 10.74 -5.64
CA GLU A 634 -5.21 10.99 -5.49
C GLU A 634 -5.98 9.67 -5.67
N VAL A 635 -6.71 9.24 -4.64
CA VAL A 635 -7.56 8.03 -4.63
C VAL A 635 -8.93 8.35 -4.07
N PHE A 636 -9.94 7.60 -4.50
CA PHE A 636 -11.29 7.73 -3.98
C PHE A 636 -11.55 6.61 -2.96
N GLY A 637 -11.69 6.98 -1.68
CA GLY A 637 -12.13 6.07 -0.61
C GLY A 637 -13.66 5.98 -0.55
N ALA A 638 -14.22 5.20 0.39
CA ALA A 638 -15.68 4.97 0.45
C ALA A 638 -16.50 6.29 0.44
N ASN A 639 -16.12 7.29 1.25
CA ASN A 639 -16.85 8.56 1.40
C ASN A 639 -15.97 9.82 1.26
N SER A 640 -14.77 9.71 0.68
CA SER A 640 -13.86 10.87 0.53
C SER A 640 -12.85 10.72 -0.59
N LEU A 641 -12.52 11.83 -1.25
CA LEU A 641 -11.33 11.93 -2.09
C LEU A 641 -10.11 12.13 -1.18
N LEU A 642 -9.18 11.17 -1.18
CA LEU A 642 -7.93 11.23 -0.42
C LEU A 642 -6.80 11.68 -1.35
N MET A 643 -6.16 12.80 -0.99
CA MET A 643 -4.88 13.25 -1.56
C MET A 643 -3.77 12.82 -0.61
N ILE A 644 -2.99 11.82 -0.99
CA ILE A 644 -1.97 11.24 -0.11
C ILE A 644 -0.59 11.79 -0.50
N ALA A 645 0.09 12.43 0.45
CA ALA A 645 1.38 13.09 0.26
C ALA A 645 2.40 12.68 1.33
N ALA A 646 3.71 12.80 1.03
CA ALA A 646 4.78 12.51 1.98
C ALA A 646 5.46 13.79 2.47
N SER A 647 5.65 13.93 3.78
CA SER A 647 6.53 14.96 4.35
C SER A 647 8.01 14.69 4.09
N LYS A 648 8.38 13.44 3.75
CA LYS A 648 9.76 12.93 3.59
C LYS A 648 10.61 13.16 4.85
N GLY A 649 10.05 12.80 6.01
CA GLY A 649 10.64 13.00 7.33
C GLY A 649 10.36 14.39 7.91
N HIS A 650 11.30 14.90 8.72
CA HIS A 650 11.22 16.25 9.28
C HIS A 650 11.24 17.33 8.19
N ILE A 651 10.49 18.40 8.44
CA ILE A 651 10.43 19.60 7.59
C ILE A 651 11.11 20.81 8.23
N THR A 652 11.35 20.78 9.54
CA THR A 652 12.09 21.82 10.27
C THR A 652 13.05 21.19 11.27
N ASP A 653 14.14 21.90 11.58
CA ASP A 653 15.10 21.54 12.63
C ASP A 653 15.55 22.80 13.40
N LEU A 654 16.17 22.61 14.58
CA LEU A 654 16.67 23.70 15.40
C LEU A 654 17.72 24.50 14.64
N SER A 655 17.56 25.81 14.63
CA SER A 655 18.52 26.74 14.04
C SER A 655 19.89 26.65 14.73
N LEU A 656 20.92 27.13 14.05
CA LEU A 656 22.30 27.15 14.57
C LEU A 656 22.73 28.54 15.05
N LYS A 657 22.04 29.60 14.62
CA LYS A 657 22.47 31.00 14.80
C LYS A 657 21.88 31.64 16.07
N GLU A 658 20.64 31.33 16.42
CA GLU A 658 19.91 31.99 17.51
C GLU A 658 20.24 31.41 18.89
N GLY A 659 20.38 32.29 19.88
CA GLY A 659 20.59 31.90 21.29
C GLY A 659 21.73 30.91 21.49
N LEU A 660 21.58 30.02 22.46
CA LEU A 660 22.48 28.89 22.67
C LEU A 660 22.11 27.74 21.71
N PHE A 661 22.79 27.70 20.56
CA PHE A 661 22.66 26.63 19.55
C PHE A 661 21.22 26.38 19.05
N GLY A 662 20.44 27.45 18.91
CA GLY A 662 19.06 27.42 18.43
C GLY A 662 18.00 27.63 19.51
N VAL A 663 18.39 27.89 20.76
CA VAL A 663 17.46 28.10 21.87
C VAL A 663 17.82 29.38 22.60
N ASP A 664 16.88 30.31 22.65
CA ASP A 664 17.01 31.51 23.48
C ASP A 664 16.73 31.17 24.94
N ILE A 665 17.58 31.68 25.83
CA ILE A 665 17.61 31.37 27.26
C ILE A 665 17.42 32.70 28.01
N ASN A 666 16.17 33.04 28.27
CA ASN A 666 15.79 34.12 29.17
C ASN A 666 15.03 33.50 30.36
N ASP A 667 13.96 34.13 30.86
CA ASP A 667 13.06 33.53 31.87
C ASP A 667 12.37 32.24 31.38
N ASN A 668 12.38 31.99 30.07
CA ASN A 668 11.86 30.78 29.43
C ASN A 668 12.81 30.29 28.34
N PHE A 669 12.74 29.01 28.00
CA PHE A 669 13.46 28.41 26.86
C PHE A 669 12.62 28.51 25.59
N ILE A 670 13.10 29.27 24.60
CA ILE A 670 12.40 29.47 23.33
C ILE A 670 13.22 28.86 22.19
N PRO A 671 12.85 27.68 21.67
CA PRO A 671 13.53 27.09 20.52
C PRO A 671 13.14 27.79 19.21
N TYR A 672 14.16 28.01 18.38
CA TYR A 672 14.04 28.52 17.01
C TYR A 672 14.20 27.38 16.02
N PHE A 673 13.17 27.11 15.23
CA PHE A 673 13.18 26.11 14.17
C PHE A 673 13.22 26.77 12.80
N LYS A 674 13.99 26.20 11.86
CA LYS A 674 14.08 26.66 10.47
C LYS A 674 13.80 25.52 9.49
N PRO A 675 13.42 25.82 8.23
CA PRO A 675 13.37 24.82 7.18
C PRO A 675 14.71 24.09 7.05
N ILE A 676 14.67 22.78 6.88
CA ILE A 676 15.85 21.95 6.64
C ILE A 676 16.34 22.16 5.21
N LYS A 677 17.61 22.54 5.06
CA LYS A 677 18.35 22.57 3.80
C LYS A 677 19.66 21.80 3.96
N ARG A 678 19.88 20.77 3.15
CA ARG A 678 21.07 19.90 3.21
C ARG A 678 21.73 19.74 1.85
N CYS A 679 23.05 19.65 1.84
CA CYS A 679 23.78 19.30 0.62
C CYS A 679 23.47 17.85 0.21
N ALA A 680 23.02 17.65 -1.03
CA ALA A 680 22.70 16.32 -1.56
C ALA A 680 23.94 15.44 -1.76
N ALA A 681 25.14 16.04 -1.88
CA ALA A 681 26.39 15.29 -2.04
C ALA A 681 27.01 14.83 -0.71
N CYS A 682 27.25 15.75 0.24
CA CYS A 682 27.92 15.43 1.50
C CYS A 682 27.00 15.34 2.73
N GLY A 683 25.70 15.64 2.59
CA GLY A 683 24.70 15.54 3.66
C GLY A 683 24.75 16.64 4.72
N ARG A 684 25.74 17.55 4.67
CA ARG A 684 25.88 18.67 5.61
C ARG A 684 24.64 19.57 5.57
N GLU A 685 24.25 20.09 6.72
CA GLU A 685 23.26 21.16 6.81
C GLU A 685 23.85 22.49 6.30
N VAL A 686 23.06 23.18 5.49
CA VAL A 686 23.48 24.35 4.72
C VAL A 686 22.55 25.50 5.09
N GLU A 687 23.09 26.69 5.26
CA GLU A 687 22.27 27.87 5.56
C GLU A 687 21.40 28.25 4.36
N GLU A 688 20.28 28.95 4.62
CA GLU A 688 19.30 29.31 3.57
C GLU A 688 19.98 30.17 2.49
N GLU A 689 20.90 31.05 2.89
CA GLU A 689 21.61 31.98 1.99
C GLU A 689 22.75 31.34 1.18
N GLU A 690 23.22 30.14 1.56
CA GLU A 690 24.35 29.49 0.87
C GLU A 690 23.92 28.83 -0.45
N GLU A 691 24.48 29.29 -1.58
CA GLU A 691 24.24 28.70 -2.91
C GLU A 691 25.21 27.56 -3.27
N VAL A 692 26.34 27.45 -2.55
CA VAL A 692 27.37 26.44 -2.79
C VAL A 692 27.77 25.84 -1.44
N CYS A 693 27.67 24.53 -1.31
CA CYS A 693 28.17 23.83 -0.13
C CYS A 693 29.71 23.91 -0.10
N VAL A 694 30.30 23.87 1.09
CA VAL A 694 31.76 23.77 1.31
C VAL A 694 32.43 22.59 0.54
N CYS A 695 31.69 21.55 0.16
CA CYS A 695 32.22 20.46 -0.68
C CYS A 695 32.17 20.76 -2.20
N GLY A 696 31.84 21.99 -2.61
CA GLY A 696 31.67 22.42 -3.99
C GLY A 696 30.33 22.06 -4.65
N SER A 697 29.42 21.38 -3.95
CA SER A 697 28.12 20.98 -4.53
C SER A 697 27.10 22.12 -4.51
N LYS A 698 26.35 22.26 -5.62
CA LYS A 698 25.20 23.16 -5.76
C LYS A 698 23.85 22.44 -5.69
N LYS A 699 23.84 21.15 -5.33
CA LYS A 699 22.63 20.34 -5.26
C LYS A 699 22.19 20.25 -3.80
N PHE A 700 21.01 20.77 -3.51
CA PHE A 700 20.45 20.77 -2.15
C PHE A 700 19.13 20.01 -2.07
N ILE A 701 18.89 19.43 -0.91
CA ILE A 701 17.60 18.91 -0.49
C ILE A 701 17.01 19.95 0.44
N ASP A 702 15.98 20.65 -0.02
CA ASP A 702 15.29 21.70 0.71
C ASP A 702 13.87 21.24 1.07
N SER A 703 13.44 21.59 2.28
CA SER A 703 12.10 21.33 2.80
C SER A 703 11.16 22.51 2.63
N LYS A 704 11.65 23.74 2.39
CA LYS A 704 10.80 24.93 2.20
C LYS A 704 9.84 24.78 1.00
N PRO A 705 10.27 24.32 -0.19
CA PRO A 705 9.34 24.04 -1.31
C PRO A 705 8.26 23.00 -0.96
N ARG A 706 8.60 22.06 -0.06
CA ARG A 706 7.68 21.04 0.44
C ARG A 706 6.62 21.61 1.33
N ILE A 707 7.01 22.48 2.25
CA ILE A 707 6.10 23.18 3.15
C ILE A 707 5.11 24.01 2.32
N GLU A 708 5.59 24.76 1.32
CA GLU A 708 4.72 25.54 0.43
C GLU A 708 3.78 24.65 -0.40
N SER A 709 4.26 23.52 -0.90
CA SER A 709 3.42 22.55 -1.62
C SER A 709 2.33 21.97 -0.70
N LEU A 710 2.65 21.65 0.56
CA LEU A 710 1.66 21.19 1.55
C LEU A 710 0.67 22.29 1.94
N ARG A 711 1.12 23.55 2.08
CA ARG A 711 0.24 24.71 2.33
C ARG A 711 -0.77 24.90 1.21
N LYS A 712 -0.30 24.84 -0.04
CA LYS A 712 -1.19 24.90 -1.21
C LYS A 712 -2.24 23.80 -1.14
N LEU A 713 -1.82 22.55 -0.95
CA LEU A 713 -2.73 21.40 -0.84
C LEU A 713 -3.74 21.53 0.31
N ALA A 714 -3.28 21.95 1.49
CA ALA A 714 -4.13 22.15 2.67
C ALA A 714 -5.22 23.20 2.40
N SER A 715 -4.89 24.25 1.65
CA SER A 715 -5.86 25.29 1.27
C SER A 715 -6.94 24.81 0.29
N LEU A 716 -6.72 23.69 -0.41
CA LEU A 716 -7.65 23.16 -1.41
C LEU A 716 -8.70 22.23 -0.80
N VAL A 717 -8.32 21.46 0.20
CA VAL A 717 -9.13 20.40 0.80
C VAL A 717 -10.00 20.89 1.96
N ASP A 718 -10.97 20.10 2.37
CA ASP A 718 -11.84 20.43 3.51
C ASP A 718 -11.26 19.98 4.85
N GLU A 719 -10.40 18.97 4.85
CA GLU A 719 -9.83 18.37 6.06
C GLU A 719 -8.39 17.88 5.79
N VAL A 720 -7.48 18.13 6.73
CA VAL A 720 -6.10 17.63 6.69
C VAL A 720 -5.94 16.56 7.77
N ILE A 721 -5.37 15.42 7.40
CA ILE A 721 -5.11 14.30 8.29
C ILE A 721 -3.60 14.04 8.28
N ILE A 722 -2.98 13.97 9.44
CA ILE A 722 -1.55 13.70 9.58
C ILE A 722 -1.33 12.32 10.19
N GLY A 723 -0.83 11.42 9.35
CA GLY A 723 -0.60 10.00 9.62
C GLY A 723 0.88 9.63 9.70
N THR A 724 1.68 10.43 10.42
CA THR A 724 3.09 10.09 10.70
C THR A 724 3.19 8.94 11.70
N ASP A 725 4.40 8.36 11.81
CA ASP A 725 4.71 7.28 12.74
C ASP A 725 4.19 7.54 14.17
N PRO A 726 3.77 6.49 14.89
CA PRO A 726 3.16 6.61 16.22
C PRO A 726 4.19 6.82 17.35
N ASP A 727 5.34 7.46 17.09
CA ASP A 727 6.37 7.76 18.08
C ASP A 727 6.51 9.28 18.35
N SER A 728 7.38 9.67 19.27
CA SER A 728 7.61 11.09 19.60
C SER A 728 8.19 11.89 18.43
N GLU A 729 8.97 11.24 17.54
CA GLU A 729 9.54 11.86 16.35
C GLU A 729 8.44 12.19 15.33
N GLY A 730 7.61 11.20 15.00
CA GLY A 730 6.43 11.34 14.19
C GLY A 730 5.44 12.35 14.76
N GLU A 731 5.32 12.44 16.08
CA GLU A 731 4.48 13.45 16.71
C GLU A 731 4.99 14.87 16.54
N LYS A 732 6.30 15.10 16.68
CA LYS A 732 6.87 16.43 16.39
C LYS A 732 6.69 16.81 14.93
N ILE A 733 6.89 15.88 13.98
CA ILE A 733 6.62 16.13 12.56
C ILE A 733 5.16 16.52 12.37
N ALA A 734 4.24 15.79 13.01
CA ALA A 734 2.82 16.07 12.94
C ALA A 734 2.46 17.43 13.51
N PHE A 735 3.06 17.82 14.62
CA PHE A 735 2.84 19.10 15.27
C PHE A 735 3.38 20.29 14.46
N ASP A 736 4.57 20.17 13.86
CA ASP A 736 5.08 21.19 12.93
C ASP A 736 4.12 21.39 11.76
N LEU A 737 3.71 20.29 11.13
CA LEU A 737 2.76 20.32 10.02
C LEU A 737 1.43 20.92 10.44
N TYR A 738 0.91 20.54 11.61
CA TYR A 738 -0.30 21.14 12.18
C TYR A 738 -0.18 22.65 12.26
N LEU A 739 0.86 23.17 12.92
CA LEU A 739 1.04 24.61 13.08
C LEU A 739 1.22 25.31 11.73
N LEU A 740 2.07 24.78 10.85
CA LEU A 740 2.40 25.43 9.57
C LEU A 740 1.24 25.41 8.56
N LEU A 741 0.27 24.51 8.73
CA LEU A 741 -0.89 24.36 7.85
C LEU A 741 -2.17 24.99 8.45
N LYS A 742 -2.24 25.21 9.77
CA LYS A 742 -3.45 25.70 10.44
C LYS A 742 -4.00 27.05 9.93
N PRO A 743 -3.16 28.03 9.54
CA PRO A 743 -3.66 29.26 8.92
C PRO A 743 -4.34 29.05 7.56
N LEU A 744 -4.07 27.91 6.90
CA LEU A 744 -4.63 27.56 5.59
C LEU A 744 -5.88 26.68 5.73
N ASN A 745 -5.89 25.79 6.73
CA ASN A 745 -7.01 24.92 7.02
C ASN A 745 -7.14 24.71 8.54
N LYS A 746 -8.30 25.05 9.10
CA LYS A 746 -8.55 24.91 10.54
C LYS A 746 -8.87 23.48 10.97
N ASN A 747 -9.32 22.63 10.04
CA ASN A 747 -9.71 21.25 10.31
C ASN A 747 -8.54 20.29 10.05
N ILE A 748 -7.65 20.18 11.03
CA ILE A 748 -6.48 19.30 10.98
C ILE A 748 -6.56 18.28 12.12
N LYS A 749 -6.37 17.01 11.79
CA LYS A 749 -6.47 15.88 12.73
C LYS A 749 -5.28 14.92 12.65
N ARG A 750 -5.07 14.15 13.72
CA ARG A 750 -4.02 13.15 13.85
C ARG A 750 -4.58 11.74 13.59
N ALA A 751 -3.82 10.91 12.90
CA ALA A 751 -4.13 9.51 12.62
C ALA A 751 -2.96 8.60 13.03
N ARG A 752 -3.05 7.89 14.16
CA ARG A 752 -2.03 6.92 14.59
C ARG A 752 -2.40 5.52 14.15
N PHE A 753 -1.53 4.85 13.41
CA PHE A 753 -1.69 3.44 13.05
C PHE A 753 -0.40 2.69 13.35
N HIS A 754 -0.54 1.49 13.92
CA HIS A 754 0.61 0.63 14.27
C HIS A 754 0.94 -0.38 13.16
N GLU A 755 0.11 -0.44 12.12
CA GLU A 755 0.28 -1.27 10.94
C GLU A 755 -0.11 -0.50 9.68
N VAL A 756 0.62 -0.70 8.58
CA VAL A 756 0.25 -0.16 7.28
C VAL A 756 -0.61 -1.19 6.55
N THR A 757 -1.85 -1.39 7.01
CA THR A 757 -2.84 -2.30 6.40
C THR A 757 -4.13 -1.54 6.04
N LYS A 758 -4.90 -2.05 5.07
CA LYS A 758 -6.17 -1.43 4.64
C LYS A 758 -7.13 -1.26 5.81
N LYS A 759 -7.29 -2.31 6.63
CA LYS A 759 -8.16 -2.35 7.80
C LYS A 759 -7.78 -1.30 8.84
N GLU A 760 -6.50 -1.27 9.23
CA GLU A 760 -6.02 -0.32 10.24
C GLU A 760 -6.17 1.13 9.75
N VAL A 761 -5.78 1.42 8.50
CA VAL A 761 -5.92 2.77 7.94
C VAL A 761 -7.40 3.18 7.85
N GLN A 762 -8.31 2.30 7.44
CA GLN A 762 -9.75 2.62 7.42
C GLN A 762 -10.30 2.89 8.83
N LYS A 763 -9.98 2.04 9.80
CA LYS A 763 -10.38 2.19 11.20
C LYS A 763 -9.91 3.53 11.80
N VAL A 764 -8.68 3.93 11.52
CA VAL A 764 -8.10 5.18 12.02
C VAL A 764 -8.68 6.41 11.29
N LEU A 765 -9.01 6.30 10.00
CA LEU A 765 -9.68 7.38 9.27
C LEU A 765 -11.13 7.65 9.74
N GLU A 766 -11.73 6.68 10.44
CA GLU A 766 -13.03 6.82 11.11
C GLU A 766 -12.89 7.37 12.54
N ASN A 767 -11.75 7.11 13.21
CA ASN A 767 -11.48 7.50 14.59
C ASN A 767 -10.24 8.39 14.67
N LEU A 768 -10.39 9.65 14.26
CA LEU A 768 -9.31 10.63 14.25
C LEU A 768 -9.08 11.25 15.64
N GLU A 769 -7.81 11.44 16.00
CA GLU A 769 -7.37 11.94 17.30
C GLU A 769 -6.87 13.39 17.22
N ASP A 770 -6.61 13.98 18.39
CA ASP A 770 -5.85 15.22 18.54
C ASP A 770 -4.35 14.94 18.78
N PHE A 771 -3.54 15.99 18.74
CA PHE A 771 -2.08 15.90 18.88
C PHE A 771 -1.67 15.78 20.36
N ASP A 772 -0.69 14.92 20.64
CA ASP A 772 -0.14 14.73 21.98
C ASP A 772 1.06 15.67 22.22
N LEU A 773 0.82 16.74 22.97
CA LEU A 773 1.84 17.73 23.28
C LEU A 773 2.94 17.21 24.21
N ASN A 774 2.71 16.15 24.99
CA ASN A 774 3.74 15.59 25.85
C ASN A 774 4.79 14.84 25.02
N LEU A 775 4.37 14.13 23.98
CA LEU A 775 5.28 13.53 23.01
C LEU A 775 6.09 14.58 22.24
N VAL A 776 5.47 15.70 21.86
CA VAL A 776 6.16 16.84 21.23
C VAL A 776 7.20 17.44 22.17
N LYS A 777 6.83 17.73 23.42
CA LYS A 777 7.74 18.23 24.47
C LYS A 777 8.93 17.30 24.66
N ALA A 778 8.67 16.00 24.78
CA ALA A 778 9.71 14.99 24.94
C ALA A 778 10.70 14.97 23.76
N GLN A 779 10.19 15.12 22.53
CA GLN A 779 11.05 15.21 21.33
C GLN A 779 11.91 16.47 21.33
N ILE A 780 11.33 17.63 21.68
CA ILE A 780 12.04 18.92 21.71
C ILE A 780 13.13 18.90 22.77
N VAL A 781 12.81 18.47 23.99
CA VAL A 781 13.80 18.37 25.09
C VAL A 781 14.96 17.48 24.67
N ARG A 782 14.67 16.29 24.12
CA ARG A 782 15.70 15.39 23.59
C ARG A 782 16.56 16.08 22.53
N ARG A 783 15.94 16.76 21.56
CA ARG A 783 16.66 17.41 20.46
C ARG A 783 17.56 18.55 20.95
N VAL A 784 17.08 19.34 21.91
CA VAL A 784 17.85 20.42 22.56
C VAL A 784 19.01 19.85 23.37
N GLU A 785 18.76 18.82 24.19
CA GLU A 785 19.80 18.16 24.99
C GLU A 785 20.92 17.60 24.10
N ASP A 786 20.58 16.84 23.06
CA ASP A 786 21.54 16.29 22.11
C ASP A 786 22.34 17.39 21.41
N ARG A 787 21.68 18.52 21.08
CA ARG A 787 22.32 19.69 20.45
C ARG A 787 23.30 20.35 21.40
N TRP A 788 22.88 20.69 22.62
CA TRP A 788 23.70 21.40 23.59
C TRP A 788 24.91 20.59 24.02
N ILE A 789 24.72 19.33 24.40
CA ILE A 789 25.83 18.46 24.81
C ILE A 789 26.78 18.24 23.63
N GLY A 790 26.23 17.94 22.45
CA GLY A 790 27.04 17.65 21.27
C GLY A 790 27.87 18.84 20.80
N PHE A 791 27.26 20.01 20.66
CA PHE A 791 27.92 21.21 20.15
C PHE A 791 28.84 21.86 21.19
N SER A 792 28.61 21.65 22.49
CA SER A 792 29.51 22.17 23.52
C SER A 792 30.78 21.32 23.66
N ILE A 793 30.66 19.99 23.59
CA ILE A 793 31.79 19.09 23.85
C ILE A 793 32.61 18.81 22.57
N SER A 794 31.98 18.74 21.40
CA SER A 794 32.72 18.43 20.15
C SER A 794 33.87 19.39 19.84
N PRO A 795 33.74 20.73 20.02
CA PRO A 795 34.85 21.67 19.83
C PRO A 795 36.04 21.42 20.76
N VAL A 796 35.80 20.90 21.96
CA VAL A 796 36.89 20.50 22.88
C VAL A 796 37.70 19.36 22.25
N LEU A 797 37.03 18.34 21.71
CA LEU A 797 37.70 17.26 20.98
C LEU A 797 38.48 17.78 19.76
N TRP A 798 37.93 18.76 19.04
CA TRP A 798 38.60 19.34 17.87
C TRP A 798 39.89 20.04 18.25
N LYS A 799 39.92 20.76 19.37
CA LYS A 799 41.13 21.43 19.88
C LYS A 799 42.19 20.40 20.30
N VAL A 800 41.79 19.35 21.02
CA VAL A 800 42.71 18.33 21.53
C VAL A 800 43.28 17.46 20.40
N PHE A 801 42.44 16.96 19.50
CA PHE A 801 42.83 16.02 18.45
C PHE A 801 43.12 16.66 17.09
N ARG A 802 42.98 18.00 16.98
CA ARG A 802 43.10 18.77 15.73
C ARG A 802 42.25 18.23 14.58
N ASN A 803 41.07 17.71 14.90
CA ASN A 803 40.16 17.09 13.93
C ASN A 803 38.72 17.54 14.17
N ASN A 804 38.20 18.37 13.28
CA ASN A 804 36.84 18.94 13.34
C ASN A 804 35.72 17.97 12.92
N ARG A 805 36.06 16.71 12.62
CA ARG A 805 35.08 15.66 12.28
C ARG A 805 34.69 14.79 13.46
N LEU A 806 35.31 14.99 14.62
CA LEU A 806 34.96 14.25 15.83
C LEU A 806 33.67 14.81 16.44
N SER A 807 32.90 13.94 17.07
CA SER A 807 31.73 14.35 17.82
C SER A 807 31.72 13.70 19.20
N ALA A 808 31.18 14.42 20.18
CA ALA A 808 30.80 13.90 21.48
C ALA A 808 29.29 13.97 21.63
N GLY A 809 28.71 13.06 22.41
CA GLY A 809 27.27 13.04 22.60
C GLY A 809 26.89 12.15 23.77
N ARG A 810 25.74 12.43 24.37
CA ARG A 810 25.29 11.80 25.61
C ARG A 810 25.23 10.28 25.55
N VAL A 811 24.89 9.70 24.39
CA VAL A 811 24.78 8.26 24.18
C VAL A 811 26.08 7.68 23.59
N GLN A 812 26.64 8.30 22.55
CA GLN A 812 27.81 7.77 21.86
C GLN A 812 29.08 7.75 22.74
N THR A 813 29.24 8.73 23.63
CA THR A 813 30.45 8.85 24.46
C THR A 813 30.52 7.74 25.52
N PRO A 814 29.47 7.44 26.31
CA PRO A 814 29.46 6.28 27.20
C PRO A 814 29.65 4.95 26.48
N VAL A 815 28.99 4.75 25.33
CA VAL A 815 29.09 3.50 24.55
C VAL A 815 30.52 3.30 24.04
N LEU A 816 31.16 4.35 23.51
CA LEU A 816 32.57 4.29 23.12
C LEU A 816 33.47 3.97 24.31
N GLY A 817 33.17 4.53 25.50
CA GLY A 817 33.84 4.19 26.75
C GLY A 817 33.79 2.69 27.04
N TRP A 818 32.62 2.06 26.93
CA TRP A 818 32.48 0.61 27.12
C TRP A 818 33.33 -0.19 26.14
N VAL A 819 33.34 0.20 24.86
CA VAL A 819 34.16 -0.45 23.83
C VAL A 819 35.64 -0.32 24.14
N VAL A 820 36.10 0.86 24.56
CA VAL A 820 37.49 1.10 24.95
C VAL A 820 37.88 0.25 26.16
N ASP A 821 37.04 0.23 27.19
CA ASP A 821 37.29 -0.56 28.41
C ASP A 821 37.31 -2.05 28.12
N ARG A 822 36.40 -2.53 27.25
CA ARG A 822 36.42 -3.91 26.76
C ARG A 822 37.69 -4.21 25.97
N THR A 823 38.14 -3.27 25.15
CA THR A 823 39.36 -3.42 24.34
C THR A 823 40.61 -3.52 25.22
N LYS A 824 40.70 -2.72 26.29
CA LYS A 824 41.81 -2.81 27.27
C LYS A 824 41.87 -4.19 27.91
N LYS A 825 40.71 -4.77 28.23
CA LYS A 825 40.58 -6.11 28.84
C LYS A 825 40.92 -7.27 27.89
N LEU A 826 41.03 -7.06 26.58
CA LEU A 826 41.45 -8.10 25.62
C LEU A 826 42.88 -8.60 25.85
N LYS A 827 43.70 -7.83 26.57
CA LYS A 827 45.07 -8.23 26.93
C LYS A 827 45.10 -9.32 27.99
N GLU A 828 44.05 -9.44 28.80
CA GLU A 828 43.89 -10.53 29.76
C GLU A 828 43.68 -11.83 28.98
N LYS A 829 44.53 -12.84 29.25
CA LYS A 829 44.51 -14.12 28.56
C LYS A 829 44.12 -15.24 29.51
N GLU A 830 43.47 -16.25 28.96
CA GLU A 830 43.10 -17.48 29.65
C GLU A 830 43.30 -18.69 28.72
N GLU A 831 43.27 -19.90 29.30
CA GLU A 831 43.31 -21.13 28.52
C GLU A 831 41.88 -21.53 28.15
N LEU A 832 41.58 -21.64 26.85
CA LEU A 832 40.43 -22.38 26.35
C LEU A 832 40.86 -23.84 26.21
N ILE A 833 40.34 -24.68 27.09
CA ILE A 833 40.59 -26.11 27.10
C ILE A 833 39.45 -26.78 26.34
N ILE A 834 39.81 -27.54 25.31
CA ILE A 834 38.88 -28.34 24.51
C ILE A 834 39.24 -29.79 24.79
N LEU A 835 38.30 -30.52 25.37
CA LEU A 835 38.48 -31.91 25.75
C LEU A 835 37.42 -32.77 25.08
N LYS A 836 37.82 -33.97 24.69
CA LYS A 836 36.92 -35.02 24.23
C LYS A 836 36.97 -36.16 25.21
N LEU A 837 35.88 -36.39 25.92
CA LEU A 837 35.76 -37.48 26.88
C LEU A 837 35.70 -38.84 26.17
N GLU A 838 35.96 -39.92 26.91
CA GLU A 838 35.87 -41.31 26.41
C GLU A 838 34.51 -41.70 25.82
N ASN A 839 33.42 -41.07 26.28
CA ASN A 839 32.08 -41.25 25.73
C ASN A 839 31.81 -40.41 24.46
N GLY A 840 32.84 -39.73 23.94
CA GLY A 840 32.75 -38.88 22.75
C GLY A 840 32.22 -37.47 22.99
N LEU A 841 31.87 -37.10 24.24
CA LEU A 841 31.39 -35.76 24.57
C LEU A 841 32.53 -34.74 24.48
N GLU A 842 32.40 -33.80 23.56
CA GLU A 842 33.30 -32.66 23.45
C GLU A 842 32.84 -31.52 24.36
N LEU A 843 33.68 -31.19 25.34
CA LEU A 843 33.49 -30.07 26.25
C LEU A 843 34.55 -29.00 25.96
N SER A 844 34.13 -27.74 26.05
CA SER A 844 35.07 -26.62 26.01
C SER A 844 34.77 -25.68 27.16
N PHE A 845 35.81 -25.31 27.89
CA PHE A 845 35.70 -24.34 28.98
C PHE A 845 36.94 -23.47 29.07
N ARG A 846 36.75 -22.31 29.68
CA ARG A 846 37.80 -21.34 29.95
C ARG A 846 38.36 -21.56 31.34
N ALA A 847 39.67 -21.51 31.49
CA ALA A 847 40.38 -21.76 32.72
C ALA A 847 41.58 -20.82 32.89
N ASN A 848 42.01 -20.62 34.14
CA ASN A 848 43.22 -19.87 34.42
C ASN A 848 44.45 -20.52 33.77
N ILE A 849 45.43 -19.70 33.37
CA ILE A 849 46.64 -20.17 32.70
C ILE A 849 47.38 -21.17 33.59
N GLY A 850 47.72 -22.34 33.03
CA GLY A 850 48.40 -23.42 33.73
C GLY A 850 47.48 -24.60 34.08
N THR A 851 46.16 -24.44 33.97
CA THR A 851 45.19 -25.50 34.25
C THR A 851 45.34 -26.69 33.31
N TYR A 852 45.62 -26.45 32.02
CA TYR A 852 45.85 -27.52 31.04
C TYR A 852 46.98 -28.46 31.47
N LYS A 853 48.11 -27.90 31.95
CA LYS A 853 49.27 -28.71 32.38
C LYS A 853 48.89 -29.61 33.56
N LYS A 854 48.04 -29.12 34.48
CA LYS A 854 47.56 -29.88 35.63
C LYS A 854 46.63 -31.03 35.19
N ILE A 855 45.71 -30.78 34.25
CA ILE A 855 44.80 -31.81 33.72
C ILE A 855 45.59 -32.93 33.02
N VAL A 856 46.54 -32.56 32.14
CA VAL A 856 47.39 -33.54 31.45
C VAL A 856 48.23 -34.36 32.43
N LYS A 857 48.75 -33.74 33.50
CA LYS A 857 49.50 -34.45 34.55
C LYS A 857 48.63 -35.44 35.34
N ASN A 858 47.38 -35.07 35.63
CA ASN A 858 46.45 -35.92 36.38
C ASN A 858 45.91 -37.09 35.53
N GLY A 859 45.81 -36.90 34.21
CA GLY A 859 45.38 -37.94 33.27
C GLY A 859 43.88 -38.27 33.27
N PHE A 860 43.08 -37.60 34.10
CA PHE A 860 41.63 -37.74 34.15
C PHE A 860 40.97 -36.40 34.54
N VAL A 861 39.66 -36.30 34.30
CA VAL A 861 38.77 -35.26 34.84
C VAL A 861 37.68 -35.93 35.67
N GLU A 862 37.08 -35.23 36.63
CA GLU A 862 36.04 -35.79 37.49
C GLU A 862 34.68 -35.15 37.21
N ILE A 863 33.63 -35.96 37.11
CA ILE A 863 32.25 -35.52 36.96
C ILE A 863 31.53 -35.71 38.31
N LYS A 864 30.89 -34.64 38.79
CA LYS A 864 30.06 -34.64 40.01
C LYS A 864 28.69 -34.02 39.75
N ASP A 865 27.75 -34.27 40.65
CA ASP A 865 26.40 -33.71 40.65
C ASP A 865 25.67 -33.93 39.31
N LEU A 866 25.78 -35.13 38.74
CA LEU A 866 25.13 -35.49 37.48
C LEU A 866 23.63 -35.64 37.71
N GLN A 867 22.87 -34.73 37.12
CA GLN A 867 21.41 -34.70 37.17
C GLN A 867 20.84 -34.80 35.77
N ILE A 868 19.91 -35.73 35.58
CA ILE A 868 19.08 -35.84 34.38
C ILE A 868 17.65 -35.53 34.82
N TYR A 869 17.05 -34.50 34.25
CA TYR A 869 15.71 -34.06 34.64
C TYR A 869 14.93 -33.52 33.45
N GLU A 870 13.60 -33.59 33.55
CA GLU A 870 12.69 -33.01 32.55
C GLU A 870 12.39 -31.56 32.89
N GLU A 871 12.37 -30.70 31.88
CA GLU A 871 11.99 -29.29 32.02
C GLU A 871 11.05 -28.85 30.89
N GLU A 872 10.05 -28.04 31.24
CA GLU A 872 9.26 -27.31 30.25
C GLU A 872 10.00 -26.05 29.81
N LEU A 873 10.50 -26.07 28.58
CA LEU A 873 11.12 -24.91 27.96
C LEU A 873 10.03 -24.01 27.34
N ASN A 874 9.91 -22.80 27.86
CA ASN A 874 9.03 -21.80 27.28
C ASN A 874 9.64 -21.20 26.01
N PRO A 875 8.82 -20.85 25.00
CA PRO A 875 9.29 -20.08 23.86
C PRO A 875 9.70 -18.69 24.33
N TYR A 876 10.64 -18.10 23.59
CA TYR A 876 10.99 -16.72 23.80
C TYR A 876 9.85 -15.75 23.45
N PRO A 877 9.82 -14.55 24.05
CA PRO A 877 8.85 -13.52 23.68
C PRO A 877 9.04 -13.06 22.21
N PRO A 878 8.00 -12.44 21.62
CA PRO A 878 8.11 -11.73 20.35
C PRO A 878 9.21 -10.68 20.35
N PHE A 879 9.61 -10.25 19.16
CA PHE A 879 10.68 -9.26 19.03
C PHE A 879 10.28 -7.88 19.54
N THR A 880 11.20 -7.28 20.26
CA THR A 880 11.36 -5.83 20.46
C THR A 880 12.44 -5.32 19.50
N THR A 881 12.67 -4.01 19.41
CA THR A 881 13.71 -3.44 18.51
C THR A 881 15.10 -3.96 18.83
N ASP A 882 15.50 -4.00 20.10
CA ASP A 882 16.82 -4.45 20.54
C ASP A 882 17.05 -5.94 20.23
N THR A 883 16.06 -6.79 20.50
CA THR A 883 16.16 -8.22 20.23
C THR A 883 16.09 -8.52 18.73
N LEU A 884 15.37 -7.70 17.96
CA LEU A 884 15.37 -7.80 16.50
C LEU A 884 16.73 -7.44 15.90
N ILE A 885 17.29 -6.27 16.25
CA ILE A 885 18.63 -5.85 15.78
C ILE A 885 19.66 -6.94 16.11
N SER A 886 19.63 -7.43 17.34
CA SER A 886 20.48 -8.52 17.81
C SER A 886 20.38 -9.78 16.94
N SER A 887 19.15 -10.22 16.66
CA SER A 887 18.91 -11.41 15.85
C SER A 887 19.30 -11.21 14.38
N LEU A 888 19.01 -10.05 13.79
CA LEU A 888 19.28 -9.78 12.38
C LEU A 888 20.76 -9.57 12.10
N THR A 889 21.47 -8.81 12.94
CA THR A 889 22.92 -8.60 12.80
C THR A 889 23.69 -9.91 12.87
N THR A 890 23.32 -10.78 13.82
CA THR A 890 23.90 -12.13 13.98
C THR A 890 23.56 -13.05 12.80
N SER A 891 22.28 -13.11 12.41
CA SER A 891 21.80 -14.11 11.43
C SER A 891 22.09 -13.73 9.97
N LEU A 892 22.09 -12.44 9.67
CA LEU A 892 22.26 -11.91 8.31
C LEU A 892 23.67 -11.32 8.07
N LYS A 893 24.49 -11.20 9.11
CA LYS A 893 25.84 -10.57 9.05
C LYS A 893 25.78 -9.15 8.49
N ILE A 894 24.86 -8.36 9.04
CA ILE A 894 24.64 -6.96 8.68
C ILE A 894 24.88 -6.06 9.90
N ASP A 895 25.02 -4.76 9.69
CA ASP A 895 25.07 -3.79 10.78
C ASP A 895 23.67 -3.42 11.29
N ALA A 896 23.62 -2.69 12.42
CA ALA A 896 22.36 -2.28 13.04
C ALA A 896 21.54 -1.31 12.16
N ASN A 897 22.20 -0.46 11.37
CA ASN A 897 21.53 0.48 10.47
C ASN A 897 20.82 -0.26 9.33
N GLU A 898 21.49 -1.22 8.69
CA GLU A 898 20.90 -2.07 7.65
C GLU A 898 19.73 -2.89 8.22
N ALA A 899 19.88 -3.43 9.44
CA ALA A 899 18.79 -4.15 10.13
C ALA A 899 17.55 -3.27 10.34
N MET A 900 17.73 -2.03 10.78
CA MET A 900 16.63 -1.07 10.99
C MET A 900 16.01 -0.60 9.68
N GLN A 901 16.81 -0.39 8.62
CA GLN A 901 16.29 -0.08 7.28
C GLN A 901 15.42 -1.23 6.72
N ILE A 902 15.85 -2.48 6.93
CA ILE A 902 15.05 -3.66 6.56
C ILE A 902 13.74 -3.68 7.33
N ALA A 903 13.77 -3.49 8.66
CA ALA A 903 12.58 -3.47 9.49
C ALA A 903 11.60 -2.34 9.08
N GLN A 904 12.11 -1.13 8.85
CA GLN A 904 11.32 0.00 8.35
C GLN A 904 10.66 -0.35 7.01
N LYS A 905 11.41 -0.92 6.06
CA LYS A 905 10.87 -1.30 4.75
C LYS A 905 9.80 -2.37 4.86
N LEU A 906 9.95 -3.36 5.74
CA LEU A 906 8.92 -4.38 5.98
C LEU A 906 7.63 -3.75 6.57
N PHE A 907 7.78 -2.82 7.50
CA PHE A 907 6.66 -2.06 8.09
C PHE A 907 5.94 -1.20 7.03
N GLU A 908 6.67 -0.41 6.25
CA GLU A 908 6.09 0.47 5.21
C GLU A 908 5.38 -0.29 4.08
N ASN A 909 5.77 -1.55 3.85
CA ASN A 909 5.10 -2.47 2.91
C ASN A 909 3.92 -3.24 3.56
N GLY A 910 3.63 -3.00 4.84
CA GLY A 910 2.50 -3.59 5.55
C GLY A 910 2.70 -5.05 5.94
N LEU A 911 3.95 -5.52 6.06
CA LEU A 911 4.25 -6.93 6.39
C LEU A 911 4.44 -7.17 7.89
N ILE A 912 4.89 -6.18 8.64
CA ILE A 912 5.09 -6.25 10.09
C ILE A 912 4.47 -5.04 10.78
N THR A 913 4.24 -5.16 12.09
CA THR A 913 3.88 -4.05 12.99
C THR A 913 5.02 -3.03 13.11
N TYR A 914 4.74 -1.89 13.75
CA TYR A 914 5.72 -0.84 13.97
C TYR A 914 7.00 -1.34 14.65
N HIS A 915 8.14 -1.09 13.99
CA HIS A 915 9.42 -1.73 14.29
C HIS A 915 10.23 -1.03 15.41
N ARG A 916 9.82 0.15 15.87
CA ARG A 916 10.46 0.89 16.99
C ARG A 916 9.63 0.72 18.26
N THR A 917 9.83 -0.40 18.96
CA THR A 917 9.07 -0.79 20.14
C THR A 917 9.97 -1.44 21.19
N SER A 918 9.72 -1.11 22.46
CA SER A 918 10.35 -1.75 23.62
C SER A 918 9.46 -2.79 24.30
N SER A 919 8.23 -2.96 23.81
CA SER A 919 7.20 -3.79 24.44
C SER A 919 7.08 -5.15 23.74
N THR A 920 6.92 -6.20 24.53
CA THR A 920 6.63 -7.56 24.04
C THR A 920 5.14 -7.84 23.92
N THR A 921 4.28 -6.88 24.28
CA THR A 921 2.81 -7.04 24.30
C THR A 921 2.29 -7.43 22.92
N VAL A 922 1.37 -8.39 22.90
CA VAL A 922 0.67 -8.89 21.71
C VAL A 922 -0.82 -8.56 21.82
N SER A 923 -1.35 -7.91 20.80
CA SER A 923 -2.77 -7.57 20.70
C SER A 923 -3.63 -8.81 20.41
N THR A 924 -4.94 -8.70 20.65
CA THR A 924 -5.91 -9.75 20.28
C THR A 924 -5.85 -10.08 18.78
N VAL A 925 -5.59 -9.08 17.93
CA VAL A 925 -5.41 -9.28 16.48
C VAL A 925 -4.19 -10.16 16.21
N GLY A 926 -3.05 -9.88 16.86
CA GLY A 926 -1.85 -10.69 16.77
C GLY A 926 -2.08 -12.14 17.23
N ILE A 927 -2.74 -12.32 18.37
CA ILE A 927 -3.07 -13.66 18.90
C ILE A 927 -3.91 -14.45 17.89
N ASN A 928 -4.90 -13.82 17.26
CA ASN A 928 -5.74 -14.46 16.25
C ASN A 928 -4.97 -14.84 14.98
N ILE A 929 -4.05 -13.98 14.51
CA ILE A 929 -3.15 -14.30 13.38
C ILE A 929 -2.30 -15.53 13.69
N ALA A 930 -1.77 -15.62 14.91
CA ALA A 930 -0.99 -16.77 15.33
C ALA A 930 -1.87 -18.02 15.45
N LYS A 931 -3.07 -17.90 16.02
CA LYS A 931 -4.05 -18.99 16.12
C LYS A 931 -4.37 -19.56 14.75
N GLU A 932 -4.75 -18.71 13.80
CA GLU A 932 -5.06 -19.09 12.42
C GLU A 932 -3.90 -19.89 11.80
N TYR A 933 -2.67 -19.38 11.89
CA TYR A 933 -1.51 -20.07 11.32
C TYR A 933 -1.18 -21.39 12.02
N ILE A 934 -1.18 -21.40 13.36
CA ILE A 934 -0.77 -22.57 14.15
C ILE A 934 -1.79 -23.69 14.01
N SER A 935 -3.08 -23.40 14.17
CA SER A 935 -4.15 -24.38 13.99
C SER A 935 -4.13 -24.98 12.59
N SER A 936 -3.89 -24.17 11.55
CA SER A 936 -3.90 -24.65 10.16
C SER A 936 -2.68 -25.50 9.77
N ASN A 937 -1.52 -25.31 10.41
CA ASN A 937 -0.26 -25.96 10.00
C ASN A 937 0.27 -26.99 10.99
N PHE A 938 -0.09 -26.89 12.27
CA PHE A 938 0.44 -27.75 13.33
C PHE A 938 -0.64 -28.45 14.15
N GLY A 939 -1.88 -27.94 14.16
CA GLY A 939 -2.97 -28.40 15.02
C GLY A 939 -3.29 -27.39 16.13
N GLU A 940 -4.56 -27.34 16.57
CA GLU A 940 -5.02 -26.41 17.61
C GLU A 940 -4.37 -26.68 18.97
N GLU A 941 -3.97 -27.93 19.24
CA GLU A 941 -3.24 -28.33 20.45
C GLU A 941 -1.86 -27.68 20.59
N PHE A 942 -1.28 -27.20 19.49
CA PHE A 942 -0.01 -26.48 19.52
C PHE A 942 -0.16 -25.00 19.84
N PHE A 943 -1.37 -24.44 19.79
CA PHE A 943 -1.62 -23.02 20.05
C PHE A 943 -1.72 -22.72 21.54
N LYS A 944 -1.01 -21.68 21.99
CA LYS A 944 -1.13 -21.11 23.34
C LYS A 944 -1.05 -19.59 23.25
N GLY A 945 -2.21 -18.94 23.25
CA GLY A 945 -2.32 -17.48 23.22
C GLY A 945 -1.65 -16.85 24.44
N ARG A 946 -0.59 -16.07 24.20
CA ARG A 946 0.15 -15.34 25.24
C ARG A 946 0.16 -13.86 24.89
N LYS A 947 -0.36 -13.02 25.79
CA LYS A 947 -0.33 -11.57 25.61
C LYS A 947 1.06 -10.97 25.76
N TRP A 948 1.97 -11.60 26.53
CA TRP A 948 3.32 -11.09 26.79
C TRP A 948 3.33 -9.62 27.27
N GLU A 949 2.38 -9.28 28.15
CA GLU A 949 2.18 -7.91 28.64
C GLU A 949 3.48 -7.33 29.21
N ALA A 950 3.86 -6.16 28.70
CA ALA A 950 5.03 -5.40 29.11
C ALA A 950 4.70 -3.91 29.11
N GLU A 951 5.45 -3.12 29.89
CA GLU A 951 5.31 -1.66 29.88
C GLU A 951 5.64 -1.07 28.51
N GLY A 952 4.74 -0.22 28.00
CA GLY A 952 4.94 0.51 26.75
C GLY A 952 3.65 0.74 25.96
N ALA A 953 3.62 1.79 25.15
CA ALA A 953 2.45 2.19 24.36
C ALA A 953 2.33 1.47 22.99
N HIS A 954 3.19 0.49 22.72
CA HIS A 954 3.29 -0.17 21.42
C HIS A 954 3.18 -1.68 21.56
N GLU A 955 2.74 -2.33 20.49
CA GLU A 955 2.82 -3.77 20.33
C GLU A 955 4.25 -4.21 20.00
N CYS A 956 4.53 -5.49 20.19
CA CYS A 956 5.73 -6.14 19.69
C CYS A 956 5.86 -6.11 18.15
N ILE A 957 7.04 -6.47 17.66
CA ILE A 957 7.32 -6.65 16.23
C ILE A 957 6.86 -8.05 15.80
N ARG A 958 5.81 -8.10 14.98
CA ARG A 958 5.18 -9.33 14.48
C ARG A 958 4.68 -9.17 13.04
N PRO A 959 4.42 -10.26 12.30
CA PRO A 959 3.71 -10.20 11.02
C PRO A 959 2.28 -9.64 11.16
N THR A 960 1.80 -9.00 10.10
CA THR A 960 0.42 -8.48 9.99
C THR A 960 -0.57 -9.51 9.44
N ARG A 961 -0.07 -10.64 8.93
CA ARG A 961 -0.88 -11.70 8.30
C ARG A 961 -0.32 -13.09 8.60
N ALA A 962 -1.17 -14.10 8.57
CA ALA A 962 -0.82 -15.53 8.70
C ALA A 962 -0.17 -16.09 7.42
N ILE A 963 0.94 -15.49 6.98
CA ILE A 963 1.65 -15.83 5.75
C ILE A 963 3.12 -16.06 6.05
N ASP A 964 3.59 -17.30 5.98
CA ASP A 964 5.02 -17.61 6.10
C ASP A 964 5.83 -17.21 4.86
N LEU A 965 7.15 -17.40 4.94
CA LEU A 965 8.07 -17.04 3.86
C LEU A 965 7.76 -17.74 2.53
N GLN A 966 7.44 -19.03 2.54
CA GLN A 966 7.19 -19.80 1.32
C GLN A 966 5.91 -19.30 0.64
N LYS A 967 4.82 -19.17 1.39
CA LYS A 967 3.56 -18.62 0.91
C LYS A 967 3.74 -17.19 0.40
N LEU A 968 4.51 -16.35 1.10
CA LEU A 968 4.81 -14.99 0.66
C LEU A 968 5.54 -14.98 -0.70
N LYS A 969 6.59 -15.80 -0.87
CA LYS A 969 7.32 -15.95 -2.14
C LYS A 969 6.40 -16.40 -3.28
N ASN A 970 5.49 -17.34 -3.01
CA ASN A 970 4.52 -17.81 -3.99
C ASN A 970 3.55 -16.69 -4.42
N LEU A 971 2.95 -15.98 -3.46
CA LEU A 971 1.99 -14.90 -3.72
C LEU A 971 2.62 -13.73 -4.50
N ILE A 972 3.88 -13.37 -4.19
CA ILE A 972 4.67 -12.40 -4.97
C ILE A 972 4.93 -12.95 -6.38
N GLY A 973 5.33 -14.22 -6.46
CA GLY A 973 5.67 -14.90 -7.71
C GLY A 973 4.50 -14.99 -8.70
N LEU A 974 3.29 -15.17 -8.19
CA LEU A 974 2.02 -15.19 -8.95
C LEU A 974 1.46 -13.79 -9.22
N LYS A 975 2.13 -12.72 -8.74
CA LYS A 975 1.70 -11.31 -8.84
C LYS A 975 0.35 -11.01 -8.18
N ILE A 976 -0.08 -11.87 -7.25
CA ILE A 976 -1.26 -11.69 -6.39
C ILE A 976 -0.95 -10.59 -5.37
N LEU A 977 0.15 -10.72 -4.64
CA LEU A 977 0.67 -9.66 -3.77
C LEU A 977 1.70 -8.81 -4.53
N ARG A 978 1.54 -7.49 -4.45
CA ARG A 978 2.46 -6.52 -5.08
C ARG A 978 2.82 -5.42 -4.10
N PHE A 979 4.09 -5.38 -3.75
CA PHE A 979 4.65 -4.34 -2.91
C PHE A 979 5.06 -3.12 -3.74
N PRO A 980 4.91 -1.88 -3.22
CA PRO A 980 5.41 -0.68 -3.89
C PRO A 980 6.93 -0.70 -4.05
N SER A 981 7.62 -1.27 -3.07
CA SER A 981 9.05 -1.51 -3.09
C SER A 981 9.29 -3.02 -3.14
N PRO A 982 9.89 -3.56 -4.21
CA PRO A 982 10.23 -4.99 -4.27
C PRO A 982 11.12 -5.41 -3.11
N LEU A 983 10.90 -6.62 -2.61
CA LEU A 983 11.65 -7.17 -1.48
C LEU A 983 12.92 -7.89 -1.96
N THR A 984 14.04 -7.67 -1.26
CA THR A 984 15.30 -8.38 -1.48
C THR A 984 15.32 -9.71 -0.70
N GLU A 985 16.26 -10.61 -1.03
CA GLU A 985 16.37 -11.89 -0.31
C GLU A 985 16.73 -11.70 1.18
N LYS A 986 17.53 -10.68 1.51
CA LYS A 986 17.83 -10.33 2.92
C LYS A 986 16.57 -9.90 3.66
N GLU A 987 15.72 -9.07 3.04
CA GLU A 987 14.45 -8.61 3.63
C GLU A 987 13.46 -9.76 3.81
N LEU A 988 13.40 -10.67 2.85
CA LEU A 988 12.60 -11.90 2.95
C LEU A 988 13.08 -12.80 4.09
N ARG A 989 14.40 -12.96 4.27
CA ARG A 989 14.97 -13.71 5.40
C ARG A 989 14.71 -13.02 6.74
N ALA A 990 14.78 -11.69 6.80
CA ALA A 990 14.44 -10.94 8.01
C ALA A 990 12.96 -11.12 8.39
N TYR A 991 12.06 -11.07 7.41
CA TYR A 991 10.64 -11.38 7.61
C TYR A 991 10.45 -12.79 8.18
N ASP A 992 11.13 -13.80 7.65
CA ASP A 992 11.05 -15.19 8.13
C ASP A 992 11.51 -15.33 9.60
N ILE A 993 12.59 -14.63 9.98
CA ILE A 993 13.06 -14.58 11.37
C ILE A 993 11.98 -14.00 12.28
N ILE A 994 11.39 -12.86 11.90
CA ILE A 994 10.31 -12.21 12.66
C ILE A 994 9.09 -13.14 12.77
N PHE A 995 8.68 -13.73 11.66
CA PHE A 995 7.54 -14.62 11.57
C PHE A 995 7.71 -15.84 12.50
N LYS A 996 8.84 -16.54 12.39
CA LYS A 996 9.12 -17.74 13.21
C LYS A 996 9.20 -17.42 14.70
N ARG A 997 9.84 -16.31 15.08
CA ARG A 997 9.89 -15.87 16.48
C ARG A 997 8.50 -15.59 17.04
N PHE A 998 7.68 -14.88 16.28
CA PHE A 998 6.33 -14.54 16.69
C PHE A 998 5.44 -15.79 16.83
N ILE A 999 5.41 -16.66 15.82
CA ILE A 999 4.63 -17.90 15.86
C ILE A 999 5.08 -18.77 17.04
N ALA A 1000 6.40 -18.98 17.22
CA ALA A 1000 6.92 -19.76 18.35
C ALA A 1000 6.47 -19.19 19.70
N SER A 1001 6.43 -17.86 19.87
CA SER A 1001 5.98 -17.21 21.11
C SER A 1001 4.51 -17.50 21.47
N GLN A 1002 3.70 -17.94 20.50
CA GLN A 1002 2.29 -18.27 20.64
C GLN A 1002 2.02 -19.79 20.58
N MET A 1003 3.08 -20.62 20.62
CA MET A 1003 2.98 -22.08 20.65
C MET A 1003 3.15 -22.65 22.06
N LYS A 1004 2.65 -23.87 22.32
CA LYS A 1004 2.87 -24.55 23.60
C LYS A 1004 4.38 -24.74 23.92
N PRO A 1005 4.77 -24.76 25.22
CA PRO A 1005 6.14 -25.06 25.63
C PRO A 1005 6.64 -26.40 25.06
N ALA A 1006 7.95 -26.53 24.92
CA ALA A 1006 8.58 -27.81 24.58
C ALA A 1006 8.98 -28.53 25.86
N LYS A 1007 8.84 -29.86 25.90
CA LYS A 1007 9.38 -30.66 27.02
C LYS A 1007 10.73 -31.20 26.59
N VAL A 1008 11.75 -30.96 27.39
CA VAL A 1008 13.12 -31.38 27.11
C VAL A 1008 13.69 -32.15 28.28
N GLU A 1009 14.52 -33.14 28.00
CA GLU A 1009 15.40 -33.75 28.97
C GLU A 1009 16.70 -32.95 28.99
N LYS A 1010 17.08 -32.45 30.16
CA LYS A 1010 18.36 -31.77 30.37
C LYS A 1010 19.30 -32.65 31.17
N ILE A 1011 20.58 -32.56 30.82
CA ILE A 1011 21.68 -33.12 31.60
C ILE A 1011 22.46 -31.96 32.18
N LYS A 1012 22.62 -31.96 33.50
CA LYS A 1012 23.39 -30.98 34.25
C LYS A 1012 24.44 -31.69 35.09
N PHE A 1013 25.68 -31.22 35.06
CA PHE A 1013 26.76 -31.79 35.87
C PHE A 1013 27.87 -30.76 36.10
N LYS A 1014 28.73 -31.06 37.07
CA LYS A 1014 29.96 -30.31 37.33
C LYS A 1014 31.18 -31.09 36.88
N LEU A 1015 32.03 -30.43 36.10
CA LEU A 1015 33.33 -30.93 35.70
C LEU A 1015 34.40 -30.34 36.61
N ILE A 1016 35.14 -31.20 37.30
CA ILE A 1016 36.33 -30.85 38.05
C ILE A 1016 37.55 -31.21 37.21
N ALA A 1017 38.26 -30.18 36.76
CA ALA A 1017 39.39 -30.33 35.85
C ALA A 1017 40.61 -29.55 36.38
N GLY A 1018 41.52 -30.27 37.03
CA GLY A 1018 42.63 -29.65 37.77
C GLY A 1018 42.12 -29.02 39.07
N GLU A 1019 42.14 -27.70 39.17
CA GLU A 1019 41.62 -26.92 40.31
C GLU A 1019 40.35 -26.12 39.96
N GLU A 1020 39.86 -26.24 38.72
CA GLU A 1020 38.67 -25.52 38.25
C GLU A 1020 37.43 -26.42 38.36
N GLU A 1021 36.35 -25.87 38.90
CA GLU A 1021 35.01 -26.45 38.87
C GLU A 1021 34.18 -25.69 37.83
N LYS A 1022 33.63 -26.40 36.85
CA LYS A 1022 32.77 -25.82 35.79
C LYS A 1022 31.47 -26.59 35.68
N GLU A 1023 30.37 -25.85 35.72
CA GLU A 1023 29.03 -26.40 35.52
C GLU A 1023 28.70 -26.45 34.03
N PHE A 1024 28.17 -27.59 33.58
CA PHE A 1024 27.68 -27.79 32.23
C PHE A 1024 26.22 -28.20 32.27
N GLU A 1025 25.44 -27.59 31.38
CA GLU A 1025 24.03 -27.90 31.20
C GLU A 1025 23.74 -28.02 29.70
N PHE A 1026 23.16 -29.15 29.30
CA PHE A 1026 22.82 -29.42 27.91
C PHE A 1026 21.40 -29.91 27.79
N ILE A 1027 20.74 -29.50 26.70
CA ILE A 1027 19.52 -30.15 26.24
C ILE A 1027 19.95 -31.48 25.61
N ASN A 1028 19.61 -32.57 26.28
CA ASN A 1028 19.98 -33.90 25.84
C ASN A 1028 19.09 -34.36 24.70
N LYS A 1029 17.78 -34.31 24.94
CA LYS A 1029 16.74 -34.79 24.04
C LYS A 1029 15.47 -33.96 24.15
N ILE A 1030 14.77 -33.76 23.04
CA ILE A 1030 13.44 -33.16 23.02
C ILE A 1030 12.40 -34.28 23.21
N LEU A 1031 11.63 -34.20 24.30
CA LEU A 1031 10.58 -35.16 24.66
C LEU A 1031 9.23 -34.81 24.01
N ASP A 1032 8.84 -33.52 24.05
CA ASP A 1032 7.70 -32.96 23.31
C ASP A 1032 8.16 -31.71 22.57
N LYS A 1033 7.96 -31.68 21.25
CA LYS A 1033 8.51 -30.61 20.41
C LYS A 1033 7.91 -29.24 20.72
N GLY A 1034 6.62 -29.11 21.07
CA GLY A 1034 6.01 -27.79 21.27
C GLY A 1034 6.41 -26.75 20.21
N PHE A 1035 6.90 -25.58 20.64
CA PHE A 1035 7.40 -24.51 19.76
C PHE A 1035 8.65 -24.87 18.92
N THR A 1036 9.39 -25.94 19.27
CA THR A 1036 10.60 -26.35 18.54
C THR A 1036 10.34 -26.91 17.14
N LYS A 1037 9.07 -27.19 16.80
CA LYS A 1037 8.65 -27.44 15.42
C LYS A 1037 8.98 -26.26 14.49
N VAL A 1038 8.94 -25.03 15.00
CA VAL A 1038 9.23 -23.79 14.26
C VAL A 1038 10.64 -23.28 14.57
N PHE A 1039 11.05 -23.35 15.83
CA PHE A 1039 12.33 -22.83 16.31
C PHE A 1039 13.26 -23.97 16.74
N LYS A 1040 14.17 -24.39 15.84
CA LYS A 1040 15.07 -25.52 16.11
C LYS A 1040 16.03 -25.21 17.25
N ILE A 1041 16.16 -26.17 18.17
CA ILE A 1041 17.10 -26.15 19.29
C ILE A 1041 18.14 -27.27 19.05
N GLN A 1042 19.38 -27.06 19.49
CA GLN A 1042 20.41 -28.09 19.39
C GLN A 1042 20.28 -29.11 20.53
N GLU A 1043 20.20 -30.38 20.16
CA GLU A 1043 20.26 -31.54 21.07
C GLU A 1043 21.69 -32.08 21.09
N LYS A 1044 22.17 -32.52 22.26
CA LYS A 1044 23.50 -33.12 22.42
C LYS A 1044 23.51 -34.65 22.36
N ASN A 1045 22.37 -35.31 22.60
CA ASN A 1045 22.22 -36.79 22.57
C ASN A 1045 23.36 -37.53 23.28
N ILE A 1046 23.68 -37.09 24.50
CA ILE A 1046 24.72 -37.65 25.35
C ILE A 1046 24.22 -38.98 25.92
N SER A 1047 25.00 -40.04 25.70
CA SER A 1047 24.75 -41.37 26.27
C SER A 1047 25.94 -41.82 27.13
N GLY A 1048 25.67 -42.58 28.19
CA GLY A 1048 26.72 -43.21 29.00
C GLY A 1048 27.57 -42.28 29.88
N LEU A 1049 27.15 -41.05 30.15
CA LEU A 1049 27.81 -40.18 31.13
C LEU A 1049 27.58 -40.72 32.54
N LYS A 1050 28.66 -40.92 33.32
CA LYS A 1050 28.61 -41.40 34.71
C LYS A 1050 29.38 -40.46 35.63
N GLU A 1051 28.99 -40.41 36.89
CA GLU A 1051 29.77 -39.72 37.92
C GLU A 1051 31.07 -40.45 38.22
N GLY A 1052 32.08 -39.69 38.63
CA GLY A 1052 33.41 -40.18 38.97
C GLY A 1052 34.49 -39.73 38.00
N LYS A 1053 35.63 -40.42 38.04
CA LYS A 1053 36.82 -40.09 37.23
C LYS A 1053 36.64 -40.63 35.81
N VAL A 1054 36.72 -39.73 34.83
CA VAL A 1054 36.55 -40.01 33.41
C VAL A 1054 37.84 -39.67 32.68
N GLN A 1055 38.31 -40.57 31.80
CA GLN A 1055 39.47 -40.30 30.95
C GLN A 1055 39.07 -39.46 29.73
N PHE A 1056 40.00 -38.65 29.25
CA PHE A 1056 39.84 -37.89 28.00
C PHE A 1056 40.65 -38.56 26.88
N LEU A 1057 40.06 -38.67 25.69
CA LEU A 1057 40.69 -39.20 24.48
C LEU A 1057 41.61 -38.16 23.83
N GLU A 1058 41.15 -36.91 23.79
CA GLU A 1058 41.87 -35.79 23.22
C GLU A 1058 41.75 -34.59 24.15
N ILE A 1059 42.85 -33.88 24.36
CA ILE A 1059 42.86 -32.60 25.05
C ILE A 1059 43.71 -31.62 24.27
N ASN A 1060 43.13 -30.47 23.96
CA ASN A 1060 43.79 -29.38 23.27
C ASN A 1060 43.66 -28.10 24.08
N LYS A 1061 44.68 -27.24 24.01
CA LYS A 1061 44.59 -25.88 24.55
C LYS A 1061 44.76 -24.83 23.47
N LYS A 1062 44.03 -23.73 23.65
CA LYS A 1062 44.25 -22.47 22.94
C LYS A 1062 44.37 -21.36 23.98
N ILE A 1063 45.37 -20.51 23.84
CA ILE A 1063 45.43 -19.28 24.64
C ILE A 1063 44.51 -18.27 23.96
N VAL A 1064 43.46 -17.86 24.66
CA VAL A 1064 42.44 -16.94 24.14
C VAL A 1064 42.35 -15.69 25.00
N PRO A 1065 41.87 -14.56 24.45
CA PRO A 1065 41.47 -13.42 25.25
C PRO A 1065 40.35 -13.81 26.24
N LYS A 1066 40.48 -13.37 27.50
CA LYS A 1066 39.46 -13.57 28.53
C LYS A 1066 38.14 -12.88 28.18
N PHE A 1067 38.25 -11.72 27.53
CA PHE A 1067 37.11 -11.00 26.99
C PHE A 1067 37.22 -10.91 25.47
N TYR A 1068 36.09 -10.86 24.79
CA TYR A 1068 36.01 -10.63 23.34
C TYR A 1068 35.50 -9.22 23.05
N PRO A 1069 35.83 -8.64 21.88
CA PRO A 1069 35.22 -7.39 21.45
C PRO A 1069 33.69 -7.51 21.52
N TYR A 1070 33.04 -6.41 21.92
CA TYR A 1070 31.59 -6.40 21.90
C TYR A 1070 31.07 -6.58 20.47
N ASN A 1071 30.04 -7.40 20.31
CA ASN A 1071 29.22 -7.38 19.11
C ASN A 1071 28.09 -6.35 19.24
N TYR A 1072 27.40 -6.03 18.13
CA TYR A 1072 26.30 -5.06 18.15
C TYR A 1072 25.16 -5.45 19.10
N SER A 1073 24.84 -6.75 19.19
CA SER A 1073 23.79 -7.26 20.07
C SER A 1073 24.11 -7.01 21.55
N GLU A 1074 25.35 -7.26 21.96
CA GLU A 1074 25.82 -7.03 23.33
C GLU A 1074 25.78 -5.53 23.67
N ILE A 1075 26.22 -4.66 22.74
CA ILE A 1075 26.16 -3.21 22.97
C ILE A 1075 24.72 -2.74 23.14
N VAL A 1076 23.81 -3.13 22.24
CA VAL A 1076 22.40 -2.73 22.30
C VAL A 1076 21.70 -3.28 23.55
N SER A 1077 22.04 -4.50 23.97
CA SER A 1077 21.51 -5.09 25.21
C SER A 1077 22.02 -4.32 26.44
N MET A 1078 23.32 -4.01 26.50
CA MET A 1078 23.89 -3.18 27.58
C MET A 1078 23.30 -1.77 27.61
N MET A 1079 23.07 -1.17 26.45
CA MET A 1079 22.40 0.12 26.30
C MET A 1079 21.01 0.08 26.95
N ARG A 1080 20.23 -0.97 26.65
CA ARG A 1080 18.91 -1.18 27.27
C ARG A 1080 19.00 -1.40 28.78
N GLU A 1081 19.85 -2.32 29.24
CA GLU A 1081 20.01 -2.66 30.66
C GLU A 1081 20.44 -1.45 31.50
N LYS A 1082 21.31 -0.59 30.94
CA LYS A 1082 21.79 0.62 31.60
C LYS A 1082 20.90 1.85 31.37
N GLY A 1083 19.79 1.71 30.65
CA GLY A 1083 18.87 2.82 30.35
C GLY A 1083 19.48 3.91 29.46
N ILE A 1084 20.47 3.58 28.63
CA ILE A 1084 21.18 4.51 27.74
C ILE A 1084 20.71 4.28 26.30
N GLY A 1085 19.99 5.24 25.74
CA GLY A 1085 19.39 5.14 24.41
C GLY A 1085 17.93 4.66 24.45
N ARG A 1086 17.33 4.49 23.27
CA ARG A 1086 15.94 4.09 23.05
C ARG A 1086 15.84 3.35 21.70
N PRO A 1087 14.74 2.65 21.39
CA PRO A 1087 14.54 1.99 20.10
C PRO A 1087 14.81 2.85 18.84
N SER A 1088 14.61 4.16 18.91
CA SER A 1088 14.92 5.10 17.81
C SER A 1088 16.39 5.56 17.75
N THR A 1089 17.24 5.07 18.65
CA THR A 1089 18.63 5.54 18.86
C THR A 1089 19.66 4.41 18.90
N TYR A 1090 19.26 3.19 19.28
CA TYR A 1090 20.07 1.98 19.12
C TYR A 1090 20.44 1.80 17.64
#